data_AF-A0A2Z5IPN8-F1
#
_entry.id   AF-A0A2Z5IPN8-F1
#
_cell.length_a   1.000
_cell.length_b   1.000
_cell.length_c   1.000
_cell.angle_alpha   90.00
_cell.angle_beta   90.00
_cell.angle_gamma   90.00
#
_symmetry.space_group_name_H-M   'P 1'
#
loop_
_entity.id
_entity.type
_entity.pdbx_description
1 polymer ?
#
loop_
_entity_poly.entity_id
_entity_poly.type
_entity_poly.pdbx_seq_one_letter_code
_entity_poly.pdbx_strand_id
1 'polypeptide(L)'
;MKNNQKIKYKTSLNFEKFVNYFQPKFIDINGQKVTKKFPWNRIFWSLIVLVLIALIISLIKPDFQNWTIFWKSIGNFFEVNKVIEIGSTKITPYQTFVKSLQLLWRTVSYSILGTILGIAISIPVSLLSSKNFIKNKYVYYPFRFIMSVIRAVPPIVFAFIFWFLFSSSLAATLSIAIFVTSIMSKWLYEDLDTYDVSAYTGIQSIGNGKVIAFKVSIFPYLIKRIFSYGFYSFEMVVRFAAILSIVGISTIGELLADNYATINNYSHMSIVIWILVSFMIILEFINYLIKKYFLEFSAKHPNIDEQLSYEDKLKSLKKQKPKIYIWKIVFGIALLALICASLVQVNWAIGNSIKISQFKTGISKLFNPDWTLFQTWTNSKTNPVVLGFEALLVAFAATLIGFILAFIFGILASKNVNKYFAYPFKLIIITIRAIPPFTFALLFLILSKDSKIFAGVLALGIHSIGMLGKLVMESVEKIPNKVFQSLDSLGSSWFQKVYYGVVKAILPQALSNFLYRAELNFKSTVVIGAVGASNFGFQISIYSAQFQDWDKLSSYLIFTIVIVLIIEQISNLIRNKLIKGYFFAENSWITQRINKVTFLKALAVNQITEENFVHDIKYARYLIAKFNYDKLKFIEDFNKNQYQNIQNYHSILLQKKELNSIFKQKYHELANNLKKIKSDVYKQTKASISTEVKKIQFIKRHKIALKSANIACDKYIESFSGV
;
A
#
# COMPACT_ATOMS: atom_id res chain seq x y z
N MET A 1 11.01 47.04 -61.53
CA MET A 1 11.53 45.66 -61.52
C MET A 1 12.43 45.50 -60.30
N LYS A 2 11.91 45.23 -59.09
CA LYS A 2 11.63 43.87 -58.55
C LYS A 2 12.53 42.78 -59.13
N ASN A 3 13.60 42.45 -58.43
CA ASN A 3 14.06 41.06 -58.39
C ASN A 3 14.41 40.65 -56.95
N ASN A 4 13.65 39.65 -56.51
CA ASN A 4 13.68 39.05 -55.19
C ASN A 4 14.96 38.22 -55.00
N GLN A 5 15.74 38.51 -53.96
CA GLN A 5 16.38 37.43 -53.20
C GLN A 5 16.02 37.57 -51.72
N LYS A 6 15.02 36.78 -51.35
CA LYS A 6 14.62 36.48 -49.98
C LYS A 6 15.83 35.95 -49.20
N ILE A 7 16.49 36.81 -48.42
CA ILE A 7 17.21 36.32 -47.25
C ILE A 7 16.14 36.08 -46.19
N LYS A 8 15.71 34.82 -46.11
CA LYS A 8 14.91 34.28 -45.02
C LYS A 8 15.52 34.76 -43.70
N TYR A 9 14.81 35.63 -42.97
CA TYR A 9 14.94 35.70 -41.53
C TYR A 9 14.63 34.29 -41.01
N LYS A 10 15.68 33.49 -40.79
CA LYS A 10 15.57 32.20 -40.12
C LYS A 10 15.28 32.54 -38.67
N THR A 11 14.00 32.73 -38.42
CA THR A 11 13.32 32.72 -37.14
C THR A 11 14.09 31.87 -36.11
N SER A 12 14.92 32.51 -35.28
CA SER A 12 15.33 31.97 -33.99
C SER A 12 14.21 32.16 -32.96
N LEU A 13 12.96 31.90 -33.38
CA LEU A 13 11.75 32.07 -32.58
C LEU A 13 11.32 30.78 -31.87
N ASN A 14 12.19 29.77 -31.76
CA ASN A 14 11.86 28.55 -31.01
C ASN A 14 12.44 28.57 -29.59
N PHE A 15 13.67 29.05 -29.38
CA PHE A 15 14.28 29.08 -28.04
C PHE A 15 13.78 30.23 -27.16
N GLU A 16 13.55 31.42 -27.70
CA GLU A 16 12.99 32.54 -26.92
C GLU A 16 11.52 32.32 -26.57
N LYS A 17 10.73 31.69 -27.46
CA LYS A 17 9.37 31.23 -27.12
C LYS A 17 9.39 30.13 -26.07
N PHE A 18 10.37 29.23 -26.10
CA PHE A 18 10.55 28.20 -25.08
C PHE A 18 10.91 28.83 -23.73
N VAL A 19 11.87 29.76 -23.68
CA VAL A 19 12.26 30.50 -22.45
C VAL A 19 11.08 31.33 -21.91
N ASN A 20 10.30 31.97 -22.78
CA ASN A 20 9.09 32.70 -22.38
C ASN A 20 7.92 31.79 -21.96
N TYR A 21 7.87 30.53 -22.41
CA TYR A 21 6.91 29.53 -21.92
C TYR A 21 7.15 29.17 -20.44
N PHE A 22 8.39 29.35 -19.96
CA PHE A 22 8.78 29.11 -18.57
C PHE A 22 8.73 30.37 -17.67
N GLN A 23 8.36 31.53 -18.21
CA GLN A 23 8.13 32.75 -17.42
C GLN A 23 6.62 32.95 -17.16
N PRO A 24 6.18 33.09 -15.90
CA PRO A 24 4.77 33.30 -15.58
C PRO A 24 4.32 34.69 -16.04
N LYS A 25 3.20 34.79 -16.77
CA LYS A 25 2.48 36.05 -16.99
C LYS A 25 1.17 36.02 -16.23
N PHE A 26 0.85 37.05 -15.44
CA PHE A 26 -0.54 37.47 -15.19
C PHE A 26 -0.67 38.97 -14.88
N ILE A 27 -1.89 39.46 -15.16
CA ILE A 27 -2.42 40.82 -15.00
C ILE A 27 -2.96 40.99 -13.57
N ASP A 28 -2.92 42.25 -13.15
CA ASP A 28 -3.06 42.82 -11.83
C ASP A 28 -4.48 42.70 -11.23
N ILE A 29 -4.56 42.37 -9.93
CA ILE A 29 -5.64 42.82 -9.05
C ILE A 29 -4.91 43.45 -7.85
N ASN A 30 -4.95 44.78 -7.76
CA ASN A 30 -4.41 45.62 -6.67
C ASN A 30 -2.88 45.83 -6.61
N GLY A 31 -2.20 46.05 -7.74
CA GLY A 31 -0.82 46.55 -7.78
C GLY A 31 0.26 45.59 -7.26
N GLN A 32 -0.09 44.33 -6.94
CA GLN A 32 0.83 43.37 -6.33
C GLN A 32 1.21 42.25 -7.31
N LYS A 33 2.40 42.39 -7.93
CA LYS A 33 2.98 41.36 -8.80
C LYS A 33 3.62 40.23 -7.98
N VAL A 34 2.87 39.15 -7.74
CA VAL A 34 3.42 37.93 -7.13
C VAL A 34 3.79 36.91 -8.21
N THR A 35 5.08 36.57 -8.32
CA THR A 35 5.56 35.57 -9.29
C THR A 35 5.34 34.14 -8.77
N LYS A 36 4.54 33.35 -9.50
CA LYS A 36 4.43 31.91 -9.22
C LYS A 36 5.60 31.19 -9.89
N LYS A 37 6.58 30.74 -9.09
CA LYS A 37 7.74 29.98 -9.61
C LYS A 37 7.31 28.75 -10.42
N PHE A 38 7.98 28.53 -11.55
CA PHE A 38 7.87 27.28 -12.31
C PHE A 38 8.18 26.09 -11.38
N PRO A 39 7.34 25.05 -11.34
CA PRO A 39 7.39 24.05 -10.29
C PRO A 39 8.48 22.99 -10.56
N TRP A 40 9.74 23.43 -10.67
CA TRP A 40 10.91 22.58 -10.91
C TRP A 40 10.98 21.37 -9.99
N ASN A 41 10.64 21.53 -8.71
CA ASN A 41 10.58 20.40 -7.79
C ASN A 41 9.53 19.38 -8.21
N ARG A 42 8.33 19.81 -8.61
CA ARG A 42 7.29 18.87 -9.07
C ARG A 42 7.72 18.17 -10.34
N ILE A 43 8.37 18.88 -11.25
CA ILE A 43 8.85 18.33 -12.52
C ILE A 43 10.00 17.34 -12.29
N PHE A 44 10.96 17.68 -11.44
CA PHE A 44 12.06 16.80 -11.07
C PHE A 44 11.55 15.52 -10.41
N TRP A 45 10.61 15.64 -9.46
CA TRP A 45 9.98 14.47 -8.84
C TRP A 45 9.15 13.66 -9.83
N SER A 46 8.40 14.30 -10.74
CA SER A 46 7.69 13.57 -11.79
C SER A 46 8.64 12.88 -12.76
N LEU A 47 9.79 13.47 -13.05
CA LEU A 47 10.80 12.89 -13.94
C LEU A 47 11.51 11.71 -13.28
N ILE A 48 11.82 11.80 -11.97
CA ILE A 48 12.29 10.64 -11.18
C ILE A 48 11.25 9.52 -11.20
N VAL A 49 9.98 9.83 -11.00
CA VAL A 49 8.90 8.83 -11.04
C VAL A 49 8.81 8.19 -12.42
N LEU A 50 8.90 8.98 -13.50
CA LEU A 50 8.91 8.47 -14.86
C LEU A 50 10.12 7.58 -15.15
N VAL A 51 11.31 7.96 -14.67
CA VAL A 51 12.54 7.14 -14.79
C VAL A 51 12.37 5.84 -14.01
N LEU A 52 11.82 5.87 -12.80
CA LEU A 52 11.53 4.68 -12.02
C LEU A 52 10.52 3.77 -12.72
N ILE A 53 9.46 4.33 -13.30
CA ILE A 53 8.48 3.59 -14.10
C ILE A 53 9.16 2.96 -15.32
N ALA A 54 9.97 3.71 -16.05
CA ALA A 54 10.69 3.21 -17.22
C ALA A 54 11.68 2.09 -16.85
N LEU A 55 12.36 2.21 -15.72
CA LEU A 55 13.27 1.20 -15.19
C LEU A 55 12.51 -0.07 -14.78
N ILE A 56 11.36 0.08 -14.13
CA ILE A 56 10.45 -1.03 -13.81
C ILE A 56 10.00 -1.75 -15.09
N ILE A 57 9.54 -1.00 -16.10
CA ILE A 57 9.11 -1.57 -17.38
C ILE A 57 10.26 -2.30 -18.07
N SER A 58 11.46 -1.71 -18.10
CA SER A 58 12.66 -2.33 -18.68
C SER A 58 13.01 -3.67 -18.02
N LEU A 59 12.89 -3.76 -16.69
CA LEU A 59 13.17 -4.99 -15.94
C LEU A 59 12.12 -6.08 -16.15
N ILE A 60 10.86 -5.72 -16.34
CA ILE A 60 9.76 -6.67 -16.51
C ILE A 60 9.80 -7.35 -17.88
N LYS A 61 10.36 -6.69 -18.89
CA LYS A 61 10.36 -7.14 -20.30
C LYS A 61 8.94 -7.54 -20.74
N PRO A 62 8.05 -6.55 -20.99
CA PRO A 62 6.68 -6.82 -21.41
C PRO A 62 6.68 -7.67 -22.67
N ASP A 63 5.97 -8.80 -22.61
CA ASP A 63 5.92 -9.79 -23.67
C ASP A 63 4.45 -10.05 -24.03
N PHE A 64 4.09 -9.64 -25.25
CA PHE A 64 2.76 -9.78 -25.83
C PHE A 64 2.76 -10.69 -27.06
N GLN A 65 3.76 -11.57 -27.22
CA GLN A 65 3.91 -12.40 -28.41
C GLN A 65 2.66 -13.24 -28.73
N ASN A 66 1.99 -13.78 -27.71
CA ASN A 66 0.81 -14.62 -27.88
C ASN A 66 -0.52 -13.83 -27.81
N TRP A 67 -0.54 -12.54 -28.15
CA TRP A 67 -1.75 -11.70 -28.07
C TRP A 67 -2.97 -12.31 -28.77
N THR A 68 -2.78 -12.90 -29.95
CA THR A 68 -3.86 -13.54 -30.72
C THR A 68 -4.39 -14.80 -30.04
N ILE A 69 -3.51 -15.66 -29.54
CA ILE A 69 -3.86 -16.89 -28.80
C ILE A 69 -4.58 -16.54 -27.49
N PHE A 70 -4.13 -15.49 -26.82
CA PHE A 70 -4.76 -14.99 -25.60
C PHE A 70 -6.21 -14.58 -25.84
N TRP A 71 -6.48 -13.74 -26.86
CA TRP A 71 -7.85 -13.35 -27.18
C TRP A 71 -8.70 -14.51 -27.70
N LYS A 72 -8.12 -15.46 -28.43
CA LYS A 72 -8.82 -16.71 -28.80
C LYS A 72 -9.21 -17.53 -27.57
N SER A 73 -8.33 -17.62 -26.58
CA SER A 73 -8.60 -18.31 -25.31
C SER A 73 -9.67 -17.58 -24.48
N ILE A 74 -9.69 -16.25 -24.52
CA ILE A 74 -10.79 -15.44 -23.95
C ILE A 74 -12.09 -15.64 -24.73
N GLY A 75 -12.06 -15.82 -26.05
CA GLY A 75 -13.25 -16.21 -26.82
C GLY A 75 -13.84 -17.53 -26.33
N ASN A 76 -12.99 -18.56 -26.23
CA ASN A 76 -13.38 -19.88 -25.71
C ASN A 76 -13.88 -19.83 -24.25
N PHE A 77 -13.45 -18.86 -23.46
CA PHE A 77 -13.92 -18.67 -22.08
C PHE A 77 -15.44 -18.45 -22.01
N PHE A 78 -16.05 -17.80 -23.00
CA PHE A 78 -17.49 -17.57 -23.02
C PHE A 78 -18.29 -18.75 -23.62
N GLU A 79 -17.62 -19.78 -24.13
CA GLU A 79 -18.24 -20.96 -24.74
C GLU A 79 -18.45 -22.09 -23.72
N VAL A 80 -19.41 -21.93 -22.81
CA VAL A 80 -19.64 -22.86 -21.68
C VAL A 80 -20.23 -24.24 -22.06
N ASN A 81 -20.67 -24.44 -23.30
CA ASN A 81 -21.45 -25.63 -23.69
C ASN A 81 -20.63 -26.76 -24.35
N LYS A 82 -19.31 -26.65 -24.42
CA LYS A 82 -18.45 -27.67 -25.07
C LYS A 82 -18.21 -28.85 -24.14
N VAL A 83 -18.35 -30.07 -24.66
CA VAL A 83 -17.90 -31.30 -23.99
C VAL A 83 -16.40 -31.45 -24.23
N ILE A 84 -15.65 -31.74 -23.18
CA ILE A 84 -14.19 -31.97 -23.28
C ILE A 84 -13.87 -33.45 -23.11
N GLU A 85 -12.81 -33.88 -23.78
CA GLU A 85 -12.22 -35.20 -23.64
C GLU A 85 -10.94 -35.07 -22.81
N ILE A 86 -10.96 -35.62 -21.59
CA ILE A 86 -9.76 -35.74 -20.75
C ILE A 86 -9.38 -37.23 -20.72
N GLY A 87 -8.32 -37.59 -21.45
CA GLY A 87 -7.96 -38.99 -21.66
C GLY A 87 -9.07 -39.72 -22.42
N SER A 88 -9.60 -40.81 -21.85
CA SER A 88 -10.73 -41.58 -22.40
C SER A 88 -12.10 -41.11 -21.90
N THR A 89 -12.16 -40.13 -21.00
CA THR A 89 -13.41 -39.69 -20.36
C THR A 89 -13.97 -38.43 -21.01
N LYS A 90 -15.24 -38.52 -21.45
CA LYS A 90 -16.03 -37.37 -21.91
C LYS A 90 -16.66 -36.69 -20.71
N ILE A 91 -16.29 -35.44 -20.45
CA ILE A 91 -16.81 -34.67 -19.32
C ILE A 91 -17.78 -33.62 -19.84
N THR A 92 -19.00 -33.65 -19.31
CA THR A 92 -20.03 -32.67 -19.67
C THR A 92 -19.91 -31.39 -18.84
N PRO A 93 -20.34 -30.22 -19.36
CA PRO A 93 -20.40 -28.97 -18.59
C PRO A 93 -21.14 -29.11 -17.26
N TYR A 94 -22.23 -29.87 -17.24
CA TYR A 94 -23.02 -30.14 -16.04
C TYR A 94 -22.21 -30.89 -14.96
N GLN A 95 -21.45 -31.92 -15.34
CA GLN A 95 -20.58 -32.64 -14.40
C GLN A 95 -19.52 -31.72 -13.80
N THR A 96 -18.94 -30.83 -14.59
CA THR A 96 -17.98 -29.82 -14.09
C THR A 96 -18.65 -28.82 -13.17
N PHE A 97 -19.88 -28.37 -13.46
CA PHE A 97 -20.65 -27.51 -12.58
C PHE A 97 -20.89 -28.16 -11.21
N VAL A 98 -21.35 -29.42 -11.19
CA VAL A 98 -21.60 -30.17 -9.94
C VAL A 98 -20.30 -30.42 -9.17
N LYS A 99 -19.23 -30.87 -9.84
CA LYS A 99 -17.91 -31.06 -9.19
C LYS A 99 -17.39 -29.75 -8.61
N SER A 100 -17.59 -28.64 -9.32
CA SER A 100 -17.19 -27.30 -8.85
C SER A 100 -17.92 -26.89 -7.58
N LEU A 101 -19.23 -27.15 -7.47
CA LEU A 101 -20.00 -26.89 -6.24
C LEU A 101 -19.54 -27.76 -5.05
N GLN A 102 -19.25 -29.03 -5.29
CA GLN A 102 -18.73 -29.93 -4.25
C GLN A 102 -17.36 -29.46 -3.74
N LEU A 103 -16.47 -29.09 -4.65
CA LEU A 103 -15.15 -28.58 -4.28
C LEU A 103 -15.23 -27.19 -3.65
N LEU A 104 -16.17 -26.34 -4.07
CA LEU A 104 -16.47 -25.06 -3.42
C LEU A 104 -16.89 -25.29 -1.97
N TRP A 105 -17.77 -26.26 -1.72
CA TRP A 105 -18.19 -26.61 -0.36
C TRP A 105 -17.01 -27.05 0.52
N ARG A 106 -16.07 -27.83 -0.01
CA ARG A 106 -14.82 -28.18 0.70
C ARG A 106 -13.99 -26.94 1.03
N THR A 107 -13.78 -26.07 0.03
CA THR A 107 -13.06 -24.80 0.19
C THR A 107 -13.69 -23.93 1.28
N VAL A 108 -15.02 -23.79 1.28
CA VAL A 108 -15.77 -23.01 2.27
C VAL A 108 -15.67 -23.65 3.65
N SER A 109 -15.82 -24.96 3.76
CA SER A 109 -15.74 -25.69 5.04
C SER A 109 -14.39 -25.51 5.73
N TYR A 110 -13.28 -25.71 4.99
CA TYR A 110 -11.93 -25.49 5.52
C TYR A 110 -11.72 -24.02 5.93
N SER A 111 -12.30 -23.09 5.16
CA SER A 111 -12.22 -21.66 5.43
C SER A 111 -12.98 -21.24 6.67
N ILE A 112 -14.19 -21.78 6.90
CA ILE A 112 -15.02 -21.48 8.08
C ILE A 112 -14.29 -21.96 9.34
N LEU A 113 -13.91 -23.24 9.39
CA LEU A 113 -13.25 -23.81 10.57
C LEU A 113 -11.91 -23.16 10.84
N GLY A 114 -11.09 -22.99 9.81
CA GLY A 114 -9.79 -22.35 9.96
C GLY A 114 -9.93 -20.90 10.44
N THR A 115 -10.94 -20.16 9.96
CA THR A 115 -11.18 -18.79 10.43
C THR A 115 -11.62 -18.76 11.89
N ILE A 116 -12.48 -19.68 12.33
CA ILE A 116 -12.95 -19.73 13.72
C ILE A 116 -11.81 -20.09 14.67
N LEU A 117 -11.02 -21.11 14.34
CA LEU A 117 -9.84 -21.49 15.11
C LEU A 117 -8.83 -20.34 15.16
N GLY A 118 -8.59 -19.69 14.02
CA GLY A 118 -7.70 -18.53 13.94
C GLY A 118 -8.18 -17.34 14.77
N ILE A 119 -9.49 -17.04 14.76
CA ILE A 119 -10.09 -16.01 15.62
C ILE A 119 -9.85 -16.37 17.09
N ALA A 120 -10.16 -17.60 17.49
CA ALA A 120 -10.04 -18.05 18.86
C ALA A 120 -8.61 -17.90 19.41
N ILE A 121 -7.60 -18.23 18.59
CA ILE A 121 -6.18 -18.08 18.97
C ILE A 121 -5.72 -16.62 18.88
N SER A 122 -6.23 -15.84 17.92
CA SER A 122 -5.81 -14.44 17.73
C SER A 122 -6.16 -13.54 18.91
N ILE A 123 -7.27 -13.80 19.61
CA ILE A 123 -7.73 -13.00 20.76
C ILE A 123 -6.69 -13.00 21.89
N PRO A 124 -6.30 -14.14 22.49
CA PRO A 124 -5.30 -14.15 23.56
C PRO A 124 -3.93 -13.66 23.07
N VAL A 125 -3.51 -14.05 21.86
CA VAL A 125 -2.23 -13.61 21.28
C VAL A 125 -2.19 -12.09 21.10
N SER A 126 -3.29 -11.46 20.68
CA SER A 126 -3.38 -10.00 20.53
C SER A 126 -3.28 -9.26 21.86
N LEU A 127 -3.90 -9.81 22.92
CA LEU A 127 -3.82 -9.25 24.27
C LEU A 127 -2.38 -9.34 24.81
N LEU A 128 -1.72 -10.48 24.61
CA LEU A 128 -0.30 -10.68 24.99
C LEU A 128 0.65 -9.78 24.20
N SER A 129 0.28 -9.45 22.96
CA SER A 129 1.05 -8.57 22.07
C SER A 129 0.80 -7.09 22.31
N SER A 130 -0.24 -6.67 23.05
CA SER A 130 -0.57 -5.25 23.21
C SER A 130 0.27 -4.59 24.31
N LYS A 131 0.85 -3.43 23.98
CA LYS A 131 1.69 -2.64 24.90
C LYS A 131 0.89 -1.97 26.01
N ASN A 132 -0.39 -1.69 25.74
CA ASN A 132 -1.27 -1.00 26.69
C ASN A 132 -1.72 -1.94 27.82
N PHE A 133 -1.83 -3.24 27.52
CA PHE A 133 -2.27 -4.26 28.46
C PHE A 133 -1.10 -4.95 29.17
N ILE A 134 -0.12 -5.41 28.39
CA ILE A 134 1.07 -6.06 28.92
C ILE A 134 2.19 -5.02 28.99
N LYS A 135 2.40 -4.48 30.20
CA LYS A 135 3.48 -3.51 30.47
C LYS A 135 4.88 -4.13 30.36
N ASN A 136 4.99 -5.46 30.51
CA ASN A 136 6.28 -6.13 30.44
C ASN A 136 6.77 -6.24 28.99
N LYS A 137 7.82 -5.48 28.66
CA LYS A 137 8.49 -5.52 27.35
C LYS A 137 9.00 -6.91 26.95
N TYR A 138 9.36 -7.75 27.91
CA TYR A 138 9.84 -9.11 27.64
C TYR A 138 8.73 -10.08 27.25
N VAL A 139 7.45 -9.68 27.34
CA VAL A 139 6.33 -10.50 26.90
C VAL A 139 5.83 -9.99 25.54
N TYR A 140 5.44 -8.72 25.43
CA TYR A 140 4.78 -8.28 24.20
C TYR A 140 5.73 -8.21 22.98
N TYR A 141 7.05 -7.94 23.16
CA TYR A 141 7.99 -7.91 22.03
C TYR A 141 8.19 -9.30 21.41
N PRO A 142 8.49 -10.36 22.19
CA PRO A 142 8.58 -11.71 21.64
C PRO A 142 7.29 -12.17 20.94
N PHE A 143 6.12 -11.95 21.53
CA PHE A 143 4.85 -12.32 20.89
C PHE A 143 4.65 -11.58 19.56
N ARG A 144 4.95 -10.26 19.50
CA ARG A 144 4.93 -9.52 18.22
C ARG A 144 5.91 -10.09 17.20
N PHE A 145 7.14 -10.41 17.62
CA PHE A 145 8.15 -10.96 16.74
C PHE A 145 7.73 -12.32 16.17
N ILE A 146 7.26 -13.23 17.03
CA ILE A 146 6.73 -14.54 16.63
C ILE A 146 5.60 -14.37 15.61
N MET A 147 4.64 -13.47 15.88
CA MET A 147 3.55 -13.23 14.95
C MET A 147 4.03 -12.64 13.62
N SER A 148 5.01 -11.73 13.63
CA SER A 148 5.61 -11.21 12.40
C SER A 148 6.35 -12.29 11.59
N VAL A 149 7.03 -13.24 12.26
CA VAL A 149 7.68 -14.38 11.61
C VAL A 149 6.64 -15.30 10.97
N ILE A 150 5.62 -15.71 11.73
CA ILE A 150 4.51 -16.54 11.21
C ILE A 150 3.85 -15.84 10.01
N ARG A 151 3.70 -14.51 10.06
CA ARG A 151 3.10 -13.71 8.98
C ARG A 151 3.93 -13.64 7.73
N ALA A 152 5.24 -13.80 7.83
CA ALA A 152 6.14 -13.77 6.69
C ALA A 152 6.06 -15.07 5.88
N VAL A 153 5.81 -16.20 6.56
CA VAL A 153 5.66 -17.50 5.93
C VAL A 153 4.32 -17.59 5.18
N PRO A 154 4.34 -17.89 3.87
CA PRO A 154 3.11 -18.05 3.10
C PRO A 154 2.26 -19.25 3.57
N PRO A 155 0.91 -19.16 3.52
CA PRO A 155 0.03 -20.24 3.99
C PRO A 155 0.27 -21.59 3.32
N ILE A 156 0.65 -21.58 2.04
CA ILE A 156 0.93 -22.79 1.27
C ILE A 156 2.08 -23.61 1.89
N VAL A 157 3.07 -22.94 2.48
CA VAL A 157 4.20 -23.59 3.17
C VAL A 157 3.71 -24.31 4.42
N PHE A 158 2.85 -23.67 5.23
CA PHE A 158 2.22 -24.33 6.38
C PHE A 158 1.35 -25.52 5.96
N ALA A 159 0.67 -25.43 4.80
CA ALA A 159 -0.12 -26.54 4.29
C ALA A 159 0.76 -27.76 3.95
N PHE A 160 1.90 -27.55 3.29
CA PHE A 160 2.89 -28.61 3.05
C PHE A 160 3.42 -29.21 4.36
N ILE A 161 3.84 -28.37 5.30
CA ILE A 161 4.37 -28.83 6.60
C ILE A 161 3.32 -29.69 7.34
N PHE A 162 2.07 -29.23 7.40
CA PHE A 162 1.00 -29.97 8.07
C PHE A 162 0.52 -31.21 7.32
N TRP A 163 0.71 -31.28 6.00
CA TRP A 163 0.35 -32.45 5.20
C TRP A 163 1.16 -33.71 5.58
N PHE A 164 2.38 -33.52 6.11
CA PHE A 164 3.19 -34.60 6.68
C PHE A 164 2.80 -34.97 8.12
N LEU A 165 1.94 -34.19 8.79
CA LEU A 165 1.52 -34.45 10.17
C LEU A 165 0.06 -34.90 10.29
N PHE A 166 -0.82 -34.41 9.40
CA PHE A 166 -2.27 -34.59 9.48
C PHE A 166 -2.89 -35.03 8.15
N SER A 167 -4.20 -35.33 8.16
CA SER A 167 -4.98 -35.48 6.93
C SER A 167 -4.91 -34.21 6.06
N SER A 168 -5.11 -34.33 4.74
CA SER A 168 -5.08 -33.19 3.81
C SER A 168 -6.09 -32.10 4.18
N SER A 169 -7.30 -32.49 4.59
CA SER A 169 -8.36 -31.56 5.04
C SER A 169 -8.03 -30.84 6.35
N LEU A 170 -7.40 -31.54 7.31
CA LEU A 170 -7.00 -30.94 8.58
C LEU A 170 -5.79 -30.03 8.40
N ALA A 171 -4.81 -30.44 7.57
CA ALA A 171 -3.67 -29.61 7.19
C ALA A 171 -4.11 -28.29 6.54
N ALA A 172 -5.10 -28.34 5.66
CA ALA A 172 -5.70 -27.14 5.06
C ALA A 172 -6.29 -26.20 6.11
N THR A 173 -7.11 -26.77 7.00
CA THR A 173 -7.81 -26.03 8.07
C THR A 173 -6.82 -25.38 9.04
N LEU A 174 -5.76 -26.09 9.44
CA LEU A 174 -4.73 -25.57 10.34
C LEU A 174 -3.84 -24.52 9.68
N SER A 175 -3.45 -24.71 8.42
CA SER A 175 -2.72 -23.69 7.66
C SER A 175 -3.50 -22.37 7.60
N ILE A 176 -4.80 -22.46 7.30
CA ILE A 176 -5.72 -21.32 7.33
C ILE A 176 -5.80 -20.71 8.73
N ALA A 177 -5.93 -21.52 9.77
CA ALA A 177 -6.02 -21.04 11.15
C ALA A 177 -4.79 -20.25 11.58
N ILE A 178 -3.59 -20.71 11.24
CA ILE A 178 -2.33 -20.00 11.51
C ILE A 178 -2.28 -18.69 10.74
N PHE A 179 -2.68 -18.70 9.47
CA PHE A 179 -2.72 -17.49 8.66
C PHE A 179 -3.68 -16.43 9.24
N VAL A 180 -4.89 -16.84 9.63
CA VAL A 180 -5.87 -15.95 10.26
C VAL A 180 -5.36 -15.44 11.60
N THR A 181 -4.78 -16.31 12.43
CA THR A 181 -4.16 -15.92 13.71
C THR A 181 -3.11 -14.85 13.49
N SER A 182 -2.26 -15.02 12.48
CA SER A 182 -1.19 -14.10 12.14
C SER A 182 -1.65 -12.71 11.75
N ILE A 183 -2.68 -12.62 10.90
CA ILE A 183 -3.19 -11.34 10.43
C ILE A 183 -4.08 -10.67 11.49
N MET A 184 -5.00 -11.42 12.11
CA MET A 184 -5.92 -10.85 13.10
C MET A 184 -5.21 -10.41 14.37
N SER A 185 -4.22 -11.16 14.85
CA SER A 185 -3.47 -10.74 16.04
C SER A 185 -2.85 -9.37 15.84
N LYS A 186 -2.31 -9.10 14.64
CA LYS A 186 -1.76 -7.80 14.27
C LYS A 186 -2.78 -6.68 14.28
N TRP A 187 -3.91 -6.84 13.59
CA TRP A 187 -4.94 -5.81 13.58
C TRP A 187 -5.52 -5.56 14.96
N LEU A 188 -5.77 -6.62 15.74
CA LEU A 188 -6.30 -6.51 17.09
C LEU A 188 -5.32 -5.83 18.04
N TYR A 189 -4.03 -6.20 18.06
CA TYR A 189 -3.09 -5.53 18.98
C TYR A 189 -2.83 -4.08 18.56
N GLU A 190 -2.84 -3.75 17.27
CA GLU A 190 -2.71 -2.36 16.79
C GLU A 190 -3.91 -1.52 17.24
N ASP A 191 -5.13 -2.04 17.14
CA ASP A 191 -6.34 -1.39 17.67
C ASP A 191 -6.26 -1.23 19.20
N LEU A 192 -5.91 -2.29 19.92
CA LEU A 192 -5.76 -2.25 21.39
C LEU A 192 -4.68 -1.24 21.85
N ASP A 193 -3.61 -1.07 21.06
CA ASP A 193 -2.55 -0.09 21.31
C ASP A 193 -3.00 1.37 21.08
N THR A 194 -4.09 1.58 20.35
CA THR A 194 -4.68 2.90 20.08
C THR A 194 -5.92 3.20 20.93
N TYR A 195 -6.51 2.17 21.55
CA TYR A 195 -7.66 2.30 22.44
C TYR A 195 -7.32 3.12 23.69
N ASP A 196 -8.21 4.04 24.07
CA ASP A 196 -8.09 4.84 25.29
C ASP A 196 -8.44 4.00 26.53
N VAL A 197 -7.43 3.75 27.36
CA VAL A 197 -7.54 2.95 28.58
C VAL A 197 -8.08 3.74 29.78
N SER A 198 -8.41 5.01 29.64
CA SER A 198 -8.95 5.87 30.72
C SER A 198 -10.15 5.23 31.44
N ALA A 199 -11.14 4.75 30.67
CA ALA A 199 -12.33 4.07 31.20
C ALA A 199 -11.99 2.77 31.92
N TYR A 200 -11.02 2.01 31.40
CA TYR A 200 -10.54 0.79 32.05
C TYR A 200 -9.88 1.10 33.40
N THR A 201 -8.98 2.08 33.45
CA THR A 201 -8.31 2.48 34.69
C THR A 201 -9.27 3.10 35.70
N GLY A 202 -10.28 3.85 35.24
CA GLY A 202 -11.30 4.44 36.11
C GLY A 202 -12.17 3.39 36.81
N ILE A 203 -12.53 2.31 36.11
CA ILE A 203 -13.26 1.19 36.72
C ILE A 203 -12.39 0.46 37.75
N GLN A 204 -11.08 0.34 37.50
CA GLN A 204 -10.14 -0.25 38.45
C GLN A 204 -9.94 0.61 39.70
N SER A 205 -9.92 1.95 39.57
CA SER A 205 -9.78 2.84 40.73
C SER A 205 -10.99 2.80 41.67
N ILE A 206 -12.15 2.34 41.20
CA ILE A 206 -13.35 2.10 42.03
C ILE A 206 -13.24 0.77 42.81
N GLY A 207 -12.14 0.02 42.64
CA GLY A 207 -11.89 -1.26 43.34
C GLY A 207 -12.27 -2.50 42.53
N ASN A 208 -12.73 -2.35 41.28
CA ASN A 208 -13.06 -3.50 40.45
C ASN A 208 -11.82 -4.24 39.93
N GLY A 209 -11.89 -5.57 39.90
CA GLY A 209 -10.84 -6.41 39.33
C GLY A 209 -10.63 -6.19 37.82
N LYS A 210 -9.43 -6.57 37.32
CA LYS A 210 -9.03 -6.44 35.90
C LYS A 210 -10.03 -7.05 34.92
N VAL A 211 -10.63 -8.18 35.28
CA VAL A 211 -11.59 -8.91 34.42
C VAL A 211 -12.89 -8.13 34.25
N ILE A 212 -13.41 -7.56 35.35
CA ILE A 212 -14.64 -6.76 35.34
C ILE A 212 -14.39 -5.47 34.54
N ALA A 213 -13.29 -4.78 34.83
CA ALA A 213 -12.88 -3.59 34.10
C ALA A 213 -12.77 -3.87 32.58
N PHE A 214 -12.15 -5.00 32.20
CA PHE A 214 -12.04 -5.41 30.79
C PHE A 214 -13.40 -5.70 30.14
N LYS A 215 -14.26 -6.46 30.82
CA LYS A 215 -15.58 -6.86 30.32
C LYS A 215 -16.50 -5.66 30.06
N VAL A 216 -16.38 -4.62 30.88
CA VAL A 216 -17.25 -3.43 30.80
C VAL A 216 -16.73 -2.39 29.82
N SER A 217 -15.42 -2.09 29.81
CA SER A 217 -14.88 -1.01 28.96
C SER A 217 -14.43 -1.50 27.59
N ILE A 218 -13.61 -2.55 27.55
CA ILE A 218 -12.86 -2.95 26.34
C ILE A 218 -13.59 -4.00 25.54
N PHE A 219 -14.14 -5.03 26.19
CA PHE A 219 -14.79 -6.15 25.50
C PHE A 219 -15.89 -5.71 24.52
N PRO A 220 -16.76 -4.72 24.82
CA PRO A 220 -17.78 -4.24 23.88
C PRO A 220 -17.20 -3.57 22.64
N TYR A 221 -16.03 -2.95 22.75
CA TYR A 221 -15.29 -2.40 21.62
C TYR A 221 -14.60 -3.53 20.83
N LEU A 222 -13.90 -4.42 21.53
CA LEU A 222 -13.12 -5.50 20.96
C LEU A 222 -14.00 -6.48 20.17
N ILE A 223 -15.17 -6.85 20.67
CA ILE A 223 -16.08 -7.78 19.99
C ILE A 223 -16.52 -7.24 18.62
N LYS A 224 -16.78 -5.93 18.50
CA LYS A 224 -17.11 -5.28 17.22
C LYS A 224 -15.95 -5.33 16.23
N ARG A 225 -14.70 -5.28 16.72
CA ARG A 225 -13.50 -5.42 15.88
C ARG A 225 -13.25 -6.87 15.49
N ILE A 226 -13.40 -7.81 16.42
CA ILE A 226 -13.30 -9.25 16.14
C ILE A 226 -14.25 -9.67 15.03
N PHE A 227 -15.54 -9.30 15.09
CA PHE A 227 -16.47 -9.63 14.01
C PHE A 227 -16.08 -8.98 12.68
N SER A 228 -15.73 -7.69 12.69
CA SER A 228 -15.33 -6.98 11.47
C SER A 228 -14.10 -7.59 10.81
N TYR A 229 -13.07 -7.91 11.59
CA TYR A 229 -11.85 -8.54 11.11
C TYR A 229 -12.06 -10.02 10.77
N GLY A 230 -12.92 -10.73 11.49
CA GLY A 230 -13.28 -12.11 11.20
C GLY A 230 -13.92 -12.26 9.81
N PHE A 231 -14.90 -11.41 9.46
CA PHE A 231 -15.51 -11.45 8.13
C PHE A 231 -14.54 -11.09 7.00
N TYR A 232 -13.68 -10.10 7.24
CA TYR A 232 -12.66 -9.72 6.28
C TYR A 232 -11.63 -10.84 6.09
N SER A 233 -11.17 -11.48 7.18
CA SER A 233 -10.29 -12.64 7.14
C SER A 233 -10.94 -13.82 6.43
N PHE A 234 -12.21 -14.12 6.71
CA PHE A 234 -12.96 -15.19 6.05
C PHE A 234 -13.01 -14.99 4.53
N GLU A 235 -13.37 -13.79 4.08
CA GLU A 235 -13.40 -13.44 2.65
C GLU A 235 -12.05 -13.68 1.97
N MET A 236 -10.95 -13.27 2.62
CA MET A 236 -9.60 -13.49 2.11
C MET A 236 -9.24 -14.97 2.07
N VAL A 237 -9.51 -15.70 3.16
CA VAL A 237 -9.17 -17.11 3.32
C VAL A 237 -9.84 -17.97 2.27
N VAL A 238 -11.10 -17.71 1.90
CA VAL A 238 -11.77 -18.49 0.85
C VAL A 238 -11.02 -18.39 -0.49
N ARG A 239 -10.47 -17.20 -0.84
CA ARG A 239 -9.64 -17.06 -2.04
C ARG A 239 -8.31 -17.80 -1.91
N PHE A 240 -7.72 -17.78 -0.73
CA PHE A 240 -6.50 -18.53 -0.46
C PHE A 240 -6.75 -20.04 -0.50
N ALA A 241 -7.89 -20.51 -0.01
CA ALA A 241 -8.26 -21.91 0.05
C ALA A 241 -8.35 -22.55 -1.35
N ALA A 242 -8.68 -21.75 -2.37
CA ALA A 242 -8.60 -22.20 -3.76
C ALA A 242 -7.17 -22.61 -4.18
N ILE A 243 -6.11 -22.02 -3.64
CA ILE A 243 -4.71 -22.32 -4.01
C ILE A 243 -4.22 -23.64 -3.40
N LEU A 244 -4.79 -24.10 -2.28
CA LEU A 244 -4.30 -25.29 -1.59
C LEU A 244 -4.35 -26.56 -2.45
N SER A 245 -5.10 -26.57 -3.56
CA SER A 245 -5.08 -27.65 -4.56
C SER A 245 -3.70 -27.95 -5.12
N ILE A 246 -2.84 -26.95 -5.26
CA ILE A 246 -1.47 -27.14 -5.78
C ILE A 246 -0.63 -27.99 -4.82
N VAL A 247 -1.01 -28.04 -3.54
CA VAL A 247 -0.37 -28.86 -2.49
C VAL A 247 -0.95 -30.28 -2.44
N GLY A 248 -1.86 -30.63 -3.36
CA GLY A 248 -2.57 -31.92 -3.35
C GLY A 248 -3.74 -31.95 -2.36
N ILE A 249 -4.23 -30.79 -1.91
CA ILE A 249 -5.42 -30.69 -1.05
C ILE A 249 -6.62 -30.39 -1.93
N SER A 250 -7.58 -31.32 -2.03
CA SER A 250 -8.76 -31.15 -2.88
C SER A 250 -9.61 -29.94 -2.47
N THR A 251 -9.60 -28.91 -3.33
CA THR A 251 -10.35 -27.66 -3.22
C THR A 251 -10.78 -27.22 -4.63
N ILE A 252 -11.59 -26.16 -4.74
CA ILE A 252 -12.05 -25.68 -6.06
C ILE A 252 -10.93 -25.32 -7.05
N GLY A 253 -9.74 -24.94 -6.57
CA GLY A 253 -8.62 -24.68 -7.47
C GLY A 253 -8.01 -25.92 -8.11
N GLU A 254 -8.39 -27.14 -7.71
CA GLU A 254 -8.02 -28.39 -8.39
C GLU A 254 -8.43 -28.31 -9.87
N LEU A 255 -9.67 -27.83 -10.12
CA LEU A 255 -10.20 -27.63 -11.46
C LEU A 255 -9.56 -26.46 -12.23
N LEU A 256 -8.73 -25.65 -11.57
CA LEU A 256 -7.98 -24.56 -12.20
C LEU A 256 -6.51 -24.93 -12.46
N ALA A 257 -5.97 -25.95 -11.79
CA ALA A 257 -4.57 -26.33 -11.87
C ALA A 257 -4.31 -27.58 -12.73
N ASP A 258 -5.30 -28.46 -12.88
CA ASP A 258 -5.19 -29.73 -13.62
C ASP A 258 -5.36 -29.55 -15.15
N ASN A 259 -5.59 -30.66 -15.89
CA ASN A 259 -5.82 -30.76 -17.35
C ASN A 259 -6.86 -29.78 -17.94
N TYR A 260 -7.60 -29.06 -17.09
CA TYR A 260 -8.54 -28.00 -17.44
C TYR A 260 -7.87 -26.68 -17.88
N ALA A 261 -6.61 -26.44 -17.50
CA ALA A 261 -5.86 -25.23 -17.88
C ALA A 261 -5.23 -25.30 -19.29
N THR A 262 -5.67 -26.24 -20.14
CA THR A 262 -5.24 -26.36 -21.53
C THR A 262 -6.15 -25.55 -22.45
N ILE A 263 -5.60 -25.01 -23.54
CA ILE A 263 -6.31 -24.09 -24.47
C ILE A 263 -7.67 -24.63 -24.95
N ASN A 264 -7.79 -25.95 -25.11
CA ASN A 264 -9.02 -26.61 -25.57
C ASN A 264 -10.07 -26.79 -24.47
N ASN A 265 -9.67 -26.78 -23.19
CA ASN A 265 -10.54 -27.01 -22.04
C ASN A 265 -10.93 -25.72 -21.29
N TYR A 266 -10.63 -24.56 -21.89
CA TYR A 266 -10.93 -23.22 -21.33
C TYR A 266 -12.42 -23.00 -21.05
N SER A 267 -13.30 -23.66 -21.80
CA SER A 267 -14.75 -23.64 -21.56
C SER A 267 -15.12 -24.14 -20.16
N HIS A 268 -14.53 -25.25 -19.72
CA HIS A 268 -14.78 -25.82 -18.40
C HIS A 268 -14.11 -25.01 -17.28
N MET A 269 -12.91 -24.46 -17.54
CA MET A 269 -12.25 -23.53 -16.62
C MET A 269 -13.13 -22.29 -16.37
N SER A 270 -13.86 -21.81 -17.38
CA SER A 270 -14.76 -20.66 -17.23
C SER A 270 -15.93 -20.95 -16.29
N ILE A 271 -16.51 -22.16 -16.33
CA ILE A 271 -17.55 -22.60 -15.39
C ILE A 271 -17.07 -22.45 -13.95
N VAL A 272 -15.86 -22.93 -13.66
CA VAL A 272 -15.25 -22.85 -12.32
C VAL A 272 -15.06 -21.39 -11.89
N ILE A 273 -14.55 -20.54 -12.78
CA ILE A 273 -14.34 -19.12 -12.51
C ILE A 273 -15.66 -18.39 -12.30
N TRP A 274 -16.70 -18.67 -13.08
CA TRP A 274 -18.03 -18.08 -12.91
C TRP A 274 -18.66 -18.48 -11.58
N ILE A 275 -18.52 -19.74 -11.16
CA ILE A 275 -18.97 -20.21 -9.84
C ILE A 275 -18.22 -19.47 -8.74
N LEU A 276 -16.89 -19.34 -8.84
CA LEU A 276 -16.07 -18.61 -7.88
C LEU A 276 -16.46 -17.13 -7.79
N VAL A 277 -16.61 -16.45 -8.93
CA VAL A 277 -17.00 -15.03 -8.98
C VAL A 277 -18.39 -14.83 -8.39
N SER A 278 -19.36 -15.67 -8.78
CA SER A 278 -20.73 -15.61 -8.25
C SER A 278 -20.75 -15.83 -6.74
N PHE A 279 -20.00 -16.82 -6.24
CA PHE A 279 -19.88 -17.08 -4.82
C PHE A 279 -19.25 -15.91 -4.05
N MET A 280 -18.20 -15.30 -4.59
CA MET A 280 -17.56 -14.13 -3.99
C MET A 280 -18.49 -12.92 -3.91
N ILE A 281 -19.30 -12.68 -4.95
CA ILE A 281 -20.32 -11.61 -4.95
C ILE A 281 -21.37 -11.88 -3.87
N ILE A 282 -21.85 -13.13 -3.77
CA ILE A 282 -22.78 -13.56 -2.71
C ILE A 282 -22.17 -13.35 -1.32
N LEU A 283 -20.91 -13.73 -1.12
CA LEU A 283 -20.20 -13.52 0.14
C LEU A 283 -20.08 -12.03 0.51
N GLU A 284 -19.78 -11.16 -0.46
CA GLU A 284 -19.71 -9.71 -0.20
C GLU A 284 -21.08 -9.12 0.13
N PHE A 285 -22.13 -9.59 -0.54
CA PHE A 285 -23.51 -9.20 -0.22
C PHE A 285 -23.92 -9.66 1.19
N ILE A 286 -23.62 -10.90 1.56
CA ILE A 286 -23.85 -11.42 2.92
C ILE A 286 -23.10 -10.57 3.94
N ASN A 287 -21.82 -10.26 3.69
CA ASN A 287 -21.03 -9.40 4.57
C ASN A 287 -21.64 -7.99 4.72
N TYR A 288 -22.18 -7.42 3.65
CA TYR A 288 -22.90 -6.15 3.69
C TYR A 288 -24.17 -6.24 4.56
N LEU A 289 -24.99 -7.27 4.37
CA LEU A 289 -26.19 -7.50 5.17
C LEU A 289 -25.86 -7.65 6.66
N ILE A 290 -24.84 -8.44 6.99
CA ILE A 290 -24.41 -8.65 8.38
C ILE A 290 -23.96 -7.33 9.00
N LYS A 291 -23.13 -6.53 8.31
CA LYS A 291 -22.70 -5.22 8.84
C LYS A 291 -23.89 -4.31 9.12
N LYS A 292 -24.79 -4.17 8.14
CA LYS A 292 -25.95 -3.27 8.22
C LYS A 292 -26.96 -3.67 9.29
N TYR A 293 -27.28 -4.95 9.40
CA TYR A 293 -28.35 -5.43 10.27
C TYR A 293 -27.87 -5.94 11.64
N PHE A 294 -26.61 -6.38 11.76
CA PHE A 294 -26.09 -6.97 13.00
C PHE A 294 -25.12 -6.06 13.75
N LEU A 295 -24.16 -5.43 13.06
CA LEU A 295 -23.07 -4.66 13.71
C LEU A 295 -23.39 -3.17 13.90
N GLU A 296 -24.03 -2.54 12.91
CA GLU A 296 -24.25 -1.09 12.85
C GLU A 296 -25.74 -0.71 13.01
N PHE A 297 -26.52 -1.55 13.70
CA PHE A 297 -27.93 -1.23 13.92
C PHE A 297 -28.07 0.03 14.77
N SER A 298 -28.47 1.13 14.13
CA SER A 298 -28.97 2.32 14.80
C SER A 298 -30.45 2.11 15.07
N ALA A 299 -30.85 2.13 16.34
CA ALA A 299 -32.26 2.07 16.70
C ALA A 299 -32.96 3.28 16.08
N LYS A 300 -34.02 3.05 15.30
CA LYS A 300 -34.89 4.15 14.85
C LYS A 300 -35.42 4.87 16.09
N HIS A 301 -35.47 6.21 16.03
CA HIS A 301 -36.11 6.98 17.08
C HIS A 301 -37.56 6.48 17.24
N PRO A 302 -37.99 6.13 18.47
CA PRO A 302 -39.35 5.66 18.71
C PRO A 302 -40.32 6.78 18.36
N ASN A 303 -41.44 6.42 17.73
CA ASN A 303 -42.50 7.37 17.43
C ASN A 303 -43.37 7.49 18.68
N ILE A 304 -43.19 8.57 19.44
CA ILE A 304 -43.91 8.82 20.69
C ILE A 304 -45.04 9.79 20.38
N ASP A 305 -46.28 9.34 20.55
CA ASP A 305 -47.42 10.24 20.57
C ASP A 305 -47.44 10.99 21.90
N GLU A 306 -47.21 12.30 21.86
CA GLU A 306 -47.11 13.15 23.05
C GLU A 306 -48.44 13.31 23.79
N GLN A 307 -49.57 13.00 23.15
CA GLN A 307 -50.92 13.15 23.72
C GLN A 307 -51.32 12.00 24.67
N LEU A 308 -50.61 10.88 24.66
CA LEU A 308 -50.92 9.71 25.49
C LEU A 308 -50.46 9.86 26.96
N SER A 309 -51.16 9.18 27.87
CA SER A 309 -50.75 9.01 29.28
C SER A 309 -49.38 8.32 29.38
N TYR A 310 -48.64 8.56 30.46
CA TYR A 310 -47.29 8.02 30.67
C TYR A 310 -47.24 6.47 30.62
N GLU A 311 -48.24 5.79 31.19
CA GLU A 311 -48.33 4.33 31.14
C GLU A 311 -48.56 3.80 29.71
N ASP A 312 -49.38 4.49 28.91
CA ASP A 312 -49.67 4.10 27.54
C ASP A 312 -48.51 4.43 26.59
N LYS A 313 -47.77 5.52 26.87
CA LYS A 313 -46.45 5.79 26.27
C LYS A 313 -45.46 4.66 26.56
N LEU A 314 -45.40 4.16 27.80
CA LEU A 314 -44.55 3.02 28.15
C LEU A 314 -44.97 1.73 27.45
N LYS A 315 -46.28 1.47 27.33
CA LYS A 315 -46.81 0.29 26.59
C LYS A 315 -46.51 0.38 25.09
N SER A 316 -46.69 1.55 24.47
CA SER A 316 -46.39 1.76 23.05
C SER A 316 -44.89 1.64 22.78
N LEU A 317 -44.04 2.21 23.64
CA LEU A 317 -42.59 2.05 23.58
C LEU A 317 -42.15 0.59 23.71
N LYS A 318 -42.76 -0.19 24.62
CA LYS A 318 -42.48 -1.63 24.76
C LYS A 318 -42.87 -2.41 23.50
N LYS A 319 -43.98 -2.08 22.83
CA LYS A 319 -44.40 -2.70 21.56
C LYS A 319 -43.49 -2.31 20.38
N GLN A 320 -42.95 -1.10 20.37
CA GLN A 320 -42.05 -0.60 19.32
C GLN A 320 -40.60 -1.10 19.46
N LYS A 321 -40.24 -1.88 20.49
CA LYS A 321 -38.90 -2.44 20.62
C LYS A 321 -38.56 -3.29 19.40
N PRO A 322 -37.46 -3.00 18.68
CA PRO A 322 -37.10 -3.77 17.50
C PRO A 322 -36.83 -5.22 17.90
N LYS A 323 -37.52 -6.17 17.25
CA LYS A 323 -37.36 -7.63 17.44
C LYS A 323 -36.04 -8.15 16.83
N ILE A 324 -34.95 -7.39 16.97
CA ILE A 324 -33.65 -7.70 16.37
C ILE A 324 -33.02 -8.96 16.95
N TYR A 325 -33.39 -9.30 18.18
CA TYR A 325 -32.93 -10.53 18.84
C TYR A 325 -33.31 -11.78 18.03
N ILE A 326 -34.45 -11.78 17.32
CA ILE A 326 -34.86 -12.90 16.45
C ILE A 326 -33.83 -13.10 15.34
N TRP A 327 -33.44 -12.03 14.64
CA TRP A 327 -32.40 -12.10 13.61
C TRP A 327 -31.04 -12.52 14.16
N LYS A 328 -30.70 -12.12 15.39
CA LYS A 328 -29.47 -12.59 16.06
C LYS A 328 -29.52 -14.10 16.36
N ILE A 329 -30.67 -14.61 16.78
CA ILE A 329 -30.88 -16.04 17.04
C ILE A 329 -30.82 -16.83 15.73
N VAL A 330 -31.57 -16.41 14.70
CA VAL A 330 -31.56 -17.07 13.38
C VAL A 330 -30.16 -17.10 12.79
N PHE A 331 -29.44 -15.99 12.84
CA PHE A 331 -28.04 -15.92 12.40
C PHE A 331 -27.14 -16.84 13.23
N GLY A 332 -27.31 -16.86 14.55
CA GLY A 332 -26.56 -17.74 15.45
C GLY A 332 -26.78 -19.22 15.13
N ILE A 333 -28.03 -19.63 14.88
CA ILE A 333 -28.39 -21.00 14.47
C ILE A 333 -27.78 -21.33 13.11
N ALA A 334 -27.91 -20.43 12.12
CA ALA A 334 -27.32 -20.64 10.79
C ALA A 334 -25.79 -20.78 10.85
N LEU A 335 -25.12 -19.95 11.65
CA LEU A 335 -23.68 -20.03 11.86
C LEU A 335 -23.30 -21.34 12.54
N LEU A 336 -24.04 -21.77 13.57
CA LEU A 336 -23.79 -23.03 14.28
C LEU A 336 -23.99 -24.24 13.35
N ALA A 337 -25.04 -24.23 12.53
CA ALA A 337 -25.28 -25.26 11.51
C ALA A 337 -24.12 -25.35 10.50
N LEU A 338 -23.61 -24.20 10.02
CA LEU A 338 -22.44 -24.16 9.14
C LEU A 338 -21.17 -24.69 9.81
N ILE A 339 -20.97 -24.41 11.10
CA ILE A 339 -19.85 -24.95 11.88
C ILE A 339 -19.95 -26.46 11.97
N CYS A 340 -21.11 -26.99 12.38
CA CYS A 340 -21.35 -28.43 12.46
C CYS A 340 -21.13 -29.12 11.10
N ALA A 341 -21.66 -28.55 10.02
CA ALA A 341 -21.48 -29.08 8.67
C ALA A 341 -19.99 -29.07 8.26
N SER A 342 -19.24 -28.02 8.61
CA SER A 342 -17.81 -27.94 8.33
C SER A 342 -17.01 -28.96 9.15
N LEU A 343 -17.39 -29.23 10.42
CA LEU A 343 -16.73 -30.22 11.29
C LEU A 343 -16.82 -31.63 10.70
N VAL A 344 -17.96 -31.98 10.09
CA VAL A 344 -18.18 -33.27 9.42
C VAL A 344 -17.34 -33.38 8.14
N GLN A 345 -17.12 -32.27 7.43
CA GLN A 345 -16.37 -32.25 6.18
C GLN A 345 -14.85 -32.48 6.38
N VAL A 346 -14.31 -32.16 7.57
CA VAL A 346 -12.88 -32.30 7.89
C VAL A 346 -12.59 -33.67 8.49
N ASN A 347 -11.62 -34.37 7.90
CA ASN A 347 -11.10 -35.61 8.46
C ASN A 347 -10.06 -35.30 9.55
N TRP A 348 -10.34 -35.70 10.79
CA TRP A 348 -9.51 -35.41 11.98
C TRP A 348 -8.35 -36.39 12.18
N ALA A 349 -8.05 -37.25 11.20
CA ALA A 349 -6.96 -38.21 11.28
C ALA A 349 -5.56 -37.56 11.32
N ILE A 350 -4.69 -38.16 12.14
CA ILE A 350 -3.25 -37.89 12.19
C ILE A 350 -2.55 -38.72 11.10
N GLY A 351 -1.42 -38.23 10.58
CA GLY A 351 -0.64 -38.92 9.56
C GLY A 351 -0.06 -40.25 10.04
N ASN A 352 0.14 -41.19 9.11
CA ASN A 352 0.76 -42.48 9.40
C ASN A 352 2.20 -42.32 9.93
N SER A 353 2.73 -43.35 10.58
CA SER A 353 4.10 -43.37 11.16
C SER A 353 5.20 -42.91 10.19
N ILE A 354 5.09 -43.29 8.91
CA ILE A 354 6.00 -42.85 7.85
C ILE A 354 5.96 -41.33 7.67
N LYS A 355 4.76 -40.74 7.57
CA LYS A 355 4.60 -39.29 7.42
C LYS A 355 5.15 -38.53 8.63
N ILE A 356 4.90 -39.04 9.84
CA ILE A 356 5.43 -38.44 11.08
C ILE A 356 6.97 -38.51 11.11
N SER A 357 7.56 -39.62 10.66
CA SER A 357 9.01 -39.76 10.53
C SER A 357 9.58 -38.75 9.52
N GLN A 358 8.96 -38.63 8.35
CA GLN A 358 9.31 -37.63 7.33
C GLN A 358 9.19 -36.20 7.87
N PHE A 359 8.14 -35.90 8.63
CA PHE A 359 7.96 -34.61 9.30
C PHE A 359 9.10 -34.33 10.28
N LYS A 360 9.49 -35.32 11.11
CA LYS A 360 10.59 -35.17 12.07
C LYS A 360 11.91 -34.88 11.37
N THR A 361 12.24 -35.63 10.31
CA THR A 361 13.42 -35.39 9.48
C THR A 361 13.37 -34.02 8.82
N GLY A 362 12.24 -33.67 8.22
CA GLY A 362 12.02 -32.37 7.59
C GLY A 362 12.23 -31.22 8.57
N ILE A 363 11.60 -31.25 9.75
CA ILE A 363 11.76 -30.22 10.78
C ILE A 363 13.24 -30.09 11.22
N SER A 364 13.94 -31.21 11.39
CA SER A 364 15.37 -31.18 11.70
C SER A 364 16.18 -30.46 10.61
N LYS A 365 15.85 -30.66 9.33
CA LYS A 365 16.48 -29.95 8.21
C LYS A 365 16.06 -28.48 8.13
N LEU A 366 14.81 -28.16 8.47
CA LEU A 366 14.29 -26.79 8.48
C LEU A 366 15.09 -25.88 9.45
N PHE A 367 15.61 -26.43 10.54
CA PHE A 367 16.47 -25.69 11.47
C PHE A 367 17.96 -25.67 11.08
N ASN A 368 18.35 -26.37 10.01
CA ASN A 368 19.71 -26.42 9.47
C ASN A 368 19.72 -25.91 8.02
N PRO A 369 19.64 -24.57 7.80
CA PRO A 369 19.56 -23.99 6.47
C PRO A 369 20.81 -24.26 5.63
N ASP A 370 20.60 -24.52 4.33
CA ASP A 370 21.69 -24.64 3.36
C ASP A 370 22.22 -23.24 2.98
N TRP A 371 23.35 -22.87 3.60
CA TRP A 371 24.01 -21.59 3.37
C TRP A 371 24.73 -21.50 2.02
N THR A 372 24.98 -22.63 1.33
CA THR A 372 25.69 -22.63 0.04
C THR A 372 24.92 -21.87 -1.04
N LEU A 373 23.58 -21.83 -0.93
CA LEU A 373 22.68 -21.10 -1.81
C LEU A 373 22.92 -19.57 -1.83
N PHE A 374 23.58 -19.01 -0.81
CA PHE A 374 23.90 -17.58 -0.74
C PHE A 374 25.26 -17.22 -1.35
N GLN A 375 26.18 -18.17 -1.51
CA GLN A 375 27.58 -17.89 -1.85
C GLN A 375 27.80 -17.55 -3.33
N THR A 376 26.98 -18.11 -4.23
CA THR A 376 27.18 -17.95 -5.68
C THR A 376 26.16 -16.97 -6.26
N TRP A 377 26.63 -15.76 -6.61
CA TRP A 377 25.86 -14.80 -7.41
C TRP A 377 25.72 -15.25 -8.88
N THR A 378 26.57 -16.18 -9.32
CA THR A 378 26.59 -16.77 -10.67
C THR A 378 25.46 -17.78 -10.90
N ASN A 379 25.00 -18.50 -9.87
CA ASN A 379 23.80 -19.36 -9.92
C ASN A 379 22.51 -18.54 -9.75
N SER A 380 22.28 -17.59 -10.66
CA SER A 380 21.15 -16.66 -10.63
C SER A 380 19.77 -17.33 -10.59
N LYS A 381 19.67 -18.61 -11.01
CA LYS A 381 18.41 -19.37 -11.09
C LYS A 381 17.95 -19.99 -9.76
N THR A 382 18.80 -20.08 -8.75
CA THR A 382 18.48 -20.74 -7.46
C THR A 382 18.90 -19.94 -6.23
N ASN A 383 19.62 -18.83 -6.41
CA ASN A 383 20.02 -17.96 -5.31
C ASN A 383 18.79 -17.24 -4.71
N PRO A 384 18.49 -17.41 -3.39
CA PRO A 384 17.33 -16.82 -2.74
C PRO A 384 17.32 -15.28 -2.81
N VAL A 385 18.48 -14.64 -2.81
CA VAL A 385 18.62 -13.18 -2.81
C VAL A 385 18.24 -12.62 -4.18
N VAL A 386 18.78 -13.20 -5.26
CA VAL A 386 18.51 -12.75 -6.64
C VAL A 386 17.03 -12.92 -6.98
N LEU A 387 16.49 -14.13 -6.77
CA LEU A 387 15.08 -14.42 -7.02
C LEU A 387 14.16 -13.62 -6.08
N GLY A 388 14.58 -13.43 -4.84
CA GLY A 388 13.84 -12.65 -3.86
C GLY A 388 13.74 -11.17 -4.23
N PHE A 389 14.80 -10.58 -4.76
CA PHE A 389 14.75 -9.21 -5.32
C PHE A 389 13.89 -9.14 -6.58
N GLU A 390 13.95 -10.14 -7.45
CA GLU A 390 13.04 -10.25 -8.61
C GLU A 390 11.56 -10.27 -8.16
N ALA A 391 11.24 -11.08 -7.15
CA ALA A 391 9.90 -11.13 -6.56
C ALA A 391 9.50 -9.79 -5.91
N LEU A 392 10.43 -9.10 -5.25
CA LEU A 392 10.21 -7.76 -4.71
C LEU A 392 9.89 -6.76 -5.83
N LEU A 393 10.63 -6.79 -6.94
CA LEU A 393 10.37 -5.95 -8.11
C LEU A 393 8.98 -6.23 -8.70
N VAL A 394 8.62 -7.50 -8.89
CA VAL A 394 7.28 -7.91 -9.34
C VAL A 394 6.21 -7.33 -8.41
N ALA A 395 6.40 -7.44 -7.10
CA ALA A 395 5.45 -6.95 -6.11
C ALA A 395 5.29 -5.43 -6.18
N PHE A 396 6.37 -4.66 -6.24
CA PHE A 396 6.30 -3.20 -6.35
C PHE A 396 5.70 -2.74 -7.68
N ALA A 397 6.09 -3.37 -8.80
CA ALA A 397 5.54 -3.07 -10.11
C ALA A 397 4.04 -3.32 -10.21
N ALA A 398 3.59 -4.50 -9.76
CA ALA A 398 2.18 -4.85 -9.69
C ALA A 398 1.40 -3.85 -8.82
N THR A 399 1.97 -3.47 -7.68
CA THR A 399 1.32 -2.50 -6.78
C THR A 399 1.22 -1.12 -7.42
N LEU A 400 2.24 -0.69 -8.17
CA LEU A 400 2.25 0.61 -8.85
C LEU A 400 1.19 0.68 -9.94
N ILE A 401 1.16 -0.32 -10.82
CA ILE A 401 0.15 -0.41 -11.90
C ILE A 401 -1.26 -0.48 -11.29
N GLY A 402 -1.43 -1.37 -10.30
CA GLY A 402 -2.70 -1.53 -9.60
C GLY A 402 -3.15 -0.26 -8.88
N PHE A 403 -2.23 0.48 -8.25
CA PHE A 403 -2.53 1.70 -7.50
C PHE A 403 -3.00 2.84 -8.40
N ILE A 404 -2.38 3.04 -9.57
CA ILE A 404 -2.79 4.09 -10.51
C ILE A 404 -4.25 3.88 -10.94
N LEU A 405 -4.58 2.67 -11.38
CA LEU A 405 -5.94 2.32 -11.81
C LEU A 405 -6.93 2.27 -10.64
N ALA A 406 -6.51 1.74 -9.48
CA ALA A 406 -7.30 1.75 -8.25
C ALA A 406 -7.65 3.16 -7.78
N PHE A 407 -6.73 4.11 -7.93
CA PHE A 407 -6.97 5.49 -7.53
C PHE A 407 -8.06 6.13 -8.40
N ILE A 408 -8.02 5.88 -9.70
CA ILE A 408 -9.04 6.36 -10.65
C ILE A 408 -10.39 5.67 -10.37
N PHE A 409 -10.42 4.34 -10.41
CA PHE A 409 -11.66 3.56 -10.22
C PHE A 409 -12.25 3.74 -8.83
N GLY A 410 -11.42 3.85 -7.79
CA GLY A 410 -11.89 4.09 -6.42
C GLY A 410 -12.56 5.45 -6.25
N ILE A 411 -12.00 6.52 -6.84
CA ILE A 411 -12.64 7.85 -6.84
C ILE A 411 -13.95 7.81 -7.61
N LEU A 412 -13.96 7.20 -8.80
CA LEU A 412 -15.18 7.09 -9.62
C LEU A 412 -16.25 6.22 -8.96
N ALA A 413 -15.86 5.19 -8.20
CA ALA A 413 -16.75 4.33 -7.44
C ALA A 413 -17.35 5.01 -6.18
N SER A 414 -16.95 6.23 -5.84
CA SER A 414 -17.35 6.86 -4.58
C SER A 414 -18.68 7.61 -4.70
N LYS A 415 -19.65 7.26 -3.84
CA LYS A 415 -21.01 7.86 -3.87
C LYS A 415 -21.02 9.37 -3.65
N ASN A 416 -20.08 9.90 -2.85
CA ASN A 416 -20.00 11.33 -2.53
C ASN A 416 -19.49 12.16 -3.72
N VAL A 417 -18.86 11.54 -4.72
CA VAL A 417 -18.40 12.22 -5.94
C VAL A 417 -19.51 12.25 -6.98
N ASN A 418 -20.08 11.08 -7.31
CA ASN A 418 -21.25 10.98 -8.16
C ASN A 418 -22.03 9.69 -7.82
N LYS A 419 -23.27 9.85 -7.34
CA LYS A 419 -24.09 8.74 -6.85
C LYS A 419 -24.40 7.69 -7.93
N TYR A 420 -24.73 8.12 -9.15
CA TYR A 420 -25.15 7.21 -10.22
C TYR A 420 -23.96 6.56 -10.91
N PHE A 421 -22.92 7.35 -11.20
CA PHE A 421 -21.72 6.86 -11.88
C PHE A 421 -20.89 5.93 -10.98
N ALA A 422 -21.09 5.95 -9.66
CA ALA A 422 -20.39 5.08 -8.72
C ALA A 422 -20.70 3.59 -8.88
N TYR A 423 -21.95 3.22 -9.16
CA TYR A 423 -22.38 1.81 -9.19
C TYR A 423 -21.62 0.91 -10.19
N PRO A 424 -21.41 1.30 -11.46
CA PRO A 424 -20.66 0.47 -12.40
C PRO A 424 -19.20 0.26 -11.95
N PHE A 425 -18.53 1.30 -11.43
CA PHE A 425 -17.15 1.16 -10.92
C PHE A 425 -17.07 0.33 -9.65
N LYS A 426 -18.10 0.38 -8.78
CA LYS A 426 -18.21 -0.55 -7.65
C LYS A 426 -18.29 -1.99 -8.13
N LEU A 427 -19.12 -2.28 -9.14
CA LEU A 427 -19.25 -3.62 -9.71
C LEU A 427 -17.92 -4.09 -10.29
N ILE A 428 -17.21 -3.25 -11.06
CA ILE A 428 -15.88 -3.57 -11.60
C ILE A 428 -14.90 -3.93 -10.48
N ILE A 429 -14.82 -3.11 -9.42
CA ILE A 429 -13.93 -3.34 -8.28
C ILE A 429 -14.27 -4.68 -7.59
N ILE A 430 -15.55 -4.97 -7.38
CA ILE A 430 -16.01 -6.21 -6.74
C ILE A 430 -15.63 -7.43 -7.60
N THR A 431 -15.88 -7.38 -8.91
CA THR A 431 -15.60 -8.48 -9.84
C THR A 431 -14.10 -8.77 -9.94
N ILE A 432 -13.26 -7.75 -10.12
CA ILE A 432 -11.80 -7.91 -10.18
C ILE A 432 -11.26 -8.54 -8.88
N ARG A 433 -11.82 -8.12 -7.75
CA ARG A 433 -11.42 -8.58 -6.41
C ARG A 433 -11.83 -10.03 -6.15
N ALA A 434 -12.94 -10.48 -6.73
CA ALA A 434 -13.44 -11.84 -6.59
C ALA A 434 -12.47 -12.89 -7.14
N ILE A 435 -11.78 -12.60 -8.25
CA ILE A 435 -10.89 -13.56 -8.90
C ILE A 435 -9.55 -13.65 -8.14
N PRO A 436 -9.11 -14.85 -7.73
CA PRO A 436 -7.83 -15.05 -7.08
C PRO A 436 -6.62 -14.66 -7.97
N PRO A 437 -5.51 -14.17 -7.40
CA PRO A 437 -4.34 -13.77 -8.19
C PRO A 437 -3.72 -14.88 -9.03
N PHE A 438 -3.68 -16.12 -8.52
CA PHE A 438 -3.09 -17.25 -9.25
C PHE A 438 -3.90 -17.62 -10.51
N THR A 439 -5.21 -17.41 -10.49
CA THR A 439 -6.07 -17.61 -11.66
C THR A 439 -5.71 -16.63 -12.76
N PHE A 440 -5.47 -15.36 -12.42
CA PHE A 440 -4.94 -14.39 -13.38
C PHE A 440 -3.53 -14.76 -13.86
N ALA A 441 -2.69 -15.32 -12.99
CA ALA A 441 -1.36 -15.76 -13.40
C ALA A 441 -1.43 -16.86 -14.47
N LEU A 442 -2.30 -17.87 -14.30
CA LEU A 442 -2.55 -18.89 -15.32
C LEU A 442 -3.02 -18.29 -16.65
N LEU A 443 -3.94 -17.31 -16.59
CA LEU A 443 -4.42 -16.61 -17.78
C LEU A 443 -3.30 -15.84 -18.51
N PHE A 444 -2.49 -15.07 -17.77
CA PHE A 444 -1.43 -14.24 -18.36
C PHE A 444 -0.17 -15.02 -18.75
N LEU A 445 0.03 -16.24 -18.23
CA LEU A 445 1.07 -17.14 -18.73
C LEU A 445 0.80 -17.63 -20.16
N ILE A 446 -0.46 -17.62 -20.62
CA ILE A 446 -0.76 -17.87 -22.04
C ILE A 446 -0.32 -16.68 -22.91
N LEU A 447 -0.51 -15.46 -22.39
CA LEU A 447 -0.15 -14.23 -23.08
C LEU A 447 1.36 -14.08 -23.25
N SER A 448 2.13 -14.40 -22.20
CA SER A 448 3.58 -14.24 -22.19
C SER A 448 4.29 -15.59 -22.21
N LYS A 449 4.96 -15.88 -23.32
CA LYS A 449 5.74 -17.09 -23.52
C LYS A 449 7.10 -17.01 -22.83
N ASP A 450 7.74 -15.85 -22.90
CA ASP A 450 9.15 -15.67 -22.53
C ASP A 450 9.33 -15.00 -21.16
N SER A 451 8.36 -14.21 -20.70
CA SER A 451 8.45 -13.43 -19.45
C SER A 451 7.43 -13.84 -18.39
N LYS A 452 7.79 -14.83 -17.57
CA LYS A 452 7.02 -15.22 -16.37
C LYS A 452 6.79 -14.05 -15.40
N ILE A 453 7.79 -13.16 -15.29
CA ILE A 453 7.77 -11.94 -14.48
C ILE A 453 6.64 -11.02 -14.93
N PHE A 454 6.48 -10.83 -16.25
CA PHE A 454 5.43 -9.99 -16.81
C PHE A 454 4.03 -10.55 -16.51
N ALA A 455 3.82 -11.85 -16.69
CA ALA A 455 2.56 -12.50 -16.31
C ALA A 455 2.24 -12.32 -14.82
N GLY A 456 3.24 -12.47 -13.95
CA GLY A 456 3.09 -12.25 -12.51
C GLY A 456 2.74 -10.80 -12.15
N VAL A 457 3.35 -9.82 -12.82
CA VAL A 457 3.03 -8.39 -12.62
C VAL A 457 1.60 -8.07 -13.04
N LEU A 458 1.14 -8.57 -14.19
CA LEU A 458 -0.24 -8.37 -14.63
C LEU A 458 -1.24 -9.01 -13.67
N ALA A 459 -0.98 -10.25 -13.25
CA ALA A 459 -1.85 -10.99 -12.35
C ALA A 459 -2.02 -10.29 -10.99
N LEU A 460 -0.90 -9.95 -10.34
CA LEU A 460 -0.93 -9.23 -9.07
C LEU A 460 -1.40 -7.78 -9.24
N GLY A 461 -1.12 -7.16 -10.38
CA GLY A 461 -1.51 -5.79 -10.71
C GLY A 461 -3.02 -5.66 -10.80
N ILE A 462 -3.67 -6.48 -11.62
CA ILE A 462 -5.13 -6.51 -11.76
C ILE A 462 -5.79 -6.81 -10.42
N HIS A 463 -5.35 -7.83 -9.68
CA HIS A 463 -5.92 -8.10 -8.37
C HIS A 463 -5.73 -6.92 -7.38
N SER A 464 -4.63 -6.17 -7.50
CA SER A 464 -4.38 -4.96 -6.69
C SER A 464 -5.34 -3.82 -7.03
N ILE A 465 -5.86 -3.73 -8.26
CA ILE A 465 -6.88 -2.74 -8.65
C ILE A 465 -8.12 -2.89 -7.78
N GLY A 466 -8.65 -4.11 -7.65
CA GLY A 466 -9.84 -4.39 -6.84
C GLY A 466 -9.61 -4.13 -5.35
N MET A 467 -8.47 -4.58 -4.81
CA MET A 467 -8.16 -4.41 -3.37
C MET A 467 -7.92 -2.95 -2.98
N LEU A 468 -7.06 -2.24 -3.72
CA LEU A 468 -6.76 -0.83 -3.44
C LEU A 468 -7.95 0.07 -3.83
N GLY A 469 -8.68 -0.26 -4.89
CA GLY A 469 -9.84 0.51 -5.34
C GLY A 469 -10.93 0.58 -4.28
N LYS A 470 -11.20 -0.54 -3.60
CA LYS A 470 -12.10 -0.58 -2.44
C LYS A 470 -11.62 0.33 -1.31
N LEU A 471 -10.34 0.26 -0.94
CA LEU A 471 -9.78 1.09 0.13
C LEU A 471 -9.79 2.59 -0.21
N VAL A 472 -9.53 2.95 -1.47
CA VAL A 472 -9.65 4.33 -1.97
C VAL A 472 -11.11 4.77 -1.90
N MET A 473 -12.05 4.00 -2.44
CA MET A 473 -13.49 4.29 -2.40
C MET A 473 -13.97 4.52 -0.96
N GLU A 474 -13.66 3.62 -0.03
CA GLU A 474 -14.03 3.78 1.38
C GLU A 474 -13.41 5.02 2.03
N SER A 475 -12.20 5.40 1.63
CA SER A 475 -11.54 6.62 2.14
C SER A 475 -12.18 7.89 1.60
N VAL A 476 -12.64 7.89 0.34
CA VAL A 476 -13.35 9.01 -0.27
C VAL A 476 -14.76 9.15 0.30
N GLU A 477 -15.49 8.04 0.51
CA GLU A 477 -16.84 8.06 1.08
C GLU A 477 -16.86 8.55 2.54
N LYS A 478 -15.73 8.51 3.24
CA LYS A 478 -15.57 9.12 4.58
C LYS A 478 -15.45 10.64 4.55
N ILE A 479 -15.22 11.27 3.40
CA ILE A 479 -15.12 12.73 3.29
C ILE A 479 -16.52 13.34 3.49
N PRO A 480 -16.71 14.27 4.44
CA PRO A 480 -18.01 14.90 4.66
C PRO A 480 -18.52 15.63 3.42
N ASN A 481 -19.81 15.45 3.09
CA ASN A 481 -20.45 16.13 1.95
C ASN A 481 -20.34 17.65 1.99
N LYS A 482 -20.22 18.25 3.19
CA LYS A 482 -20.00 19.69 3.38
C LYS A 482 -18.76 20.19 2.63
N VAL A 483 -17.69 19.39 2.54
CA VAL A 483 -16.46 19.76 1.80
C VAL A 483 -16.77 19.97 0.31
N PHE A 484 -17.58 19.09 -0.28
CA PHE A 484 -17.98 19.21 -1.69
C PHE A 484 -18.93 20.40 -1.89
N GLN A 485 -19.91 20.57 -1.01
CA GLN A 485 -20.84 21.71 -1.04
C GLN A 485 -20.11 23.06 -0.96
N SER A 486 -19.10 23.19 -0.08
CA SER A 486 -18.31 24.42 0.00
C SER A 486 -17.51 24.69 -1.29
N LEU A 487 -16.98 23.65 -1.94
CA LEU A 487 -16.29 23.81 -3.23
C LEU A 487 -17.26 24.16 -4.36
N ASP A 488 -18.49 23.63 -4.32
CA ASP A 488 -19.57 23.99 -5.23
C ASP A 488 -19.99 25.46 -5.06
N SER A 489 -20.10 25.95 -3.82
CA SER A 489 -20.36 27.38 -3.53
C SER A 489 -19.27 28.32 -4.08
N LEU A 490 -18.05 27.81 -4.26
CA LEU A 490 -16.93 28.56 -4.87
C LEU A 490 -16.89 28.47 -6.40
N GLY A 491 -17.86 27.79 -7.03
CA GLY A 491 -17.89 27.57 -8.48
C GLY A 491 -16.81 26.59 -8.98
N SER A 492 -16.31 25.70 -8.11
CA SER A 492 -15.21 24.80 -8.46
C SER A 492 -15.64 23.75 -9.48
N SER A 493 -14.84 23.57 -10.54
CA SER A 493 -15.08 22.50 -11.53
C SER A 493 -14.89 21.10 -10.93
N TRP A 494 -15.41 20.06 -11.59
CA TRP A 494 -15.29 18.68 -11.12
C TRP A 494 -13.83 18.26 -10.83
N PHE A 495 -12.90 18.60 -11.73
CA PHE A 495 -11.48 18.29 -11.55
C PHE A 495 -10.86 19.03 -10.35
N GLN A 496 -11.27 20.28 -10.11
CA GLN A 496 -10.84 21.04 -8.94
C GLN A 496 -11.38 20.43 -7.66
N LYS A 497 -12.65 20.01 -7.65
CA LYS A 497 -13.26 19.30 -6.51
C LYS A 497 -12.53 18.01 -6.17
N VAL A 498 -12.26 17.18 -7.18
CA VAL A 498 -11.52 15.94 -7.01
C VAL A 498 -10.11 16.23 -6.50
N TYR A 499 -9.38 17.16 -7.11
CA TYR A 499 -8.00 17.43 -6.71
C TYR A 499 -7.89 18.04 -5.29
N TYR A 500 -8.66 19.08 -5.00
CA TYR A 500 -8.54 19.82 -3.74
C TYR A 500 -9.33 19.20 -2.60
N GLY A 501 -10.51 18.65 -2.86
CA GLY A 501 -11.37 18.03 -1.85
C GLY A 501 -11.03 16.56 -1.60
N VAL A 502 -10.71 15.80 -2.65
CA VAL A 502 -10.54 14.34 -2.55
C VAL A 502 -9.08 13.93 -2.48
N VAL A 503 -8.30 14.20 -3.53
CA VAL A 503 -6.92 13.68 -3.69
C VAL A 503 -6.05 14.09 -2.51
N LYS A 504 -6.03 15.37 -2.15
CA LYS A 504 -5.23 15.86 -1.01
C LYS A 504 -5.62 15.22 0.32
N ALA A 505 -6.91 14.98 0.54
CA ALA A 505 -7.42 14.42 1.78
C ALA A 505 -7.04 12.94 1.92
N ILE A 506 -7.14 12.15 0.85
CA ILE A 506 -6.93 10.70 0.90
C ILE A 506 -5.48 10.28 0.63
N LEU A 507 -4.64 11.13 0.02
CA LEU A 507 -3.31 10.76 -0.44
C LEU A 507 -2.42 10.11 0.64
N PRO A 508 -2.35 10.61 1.90
CA PRO A 508 -1.56 9.97 2.93
C PRO A 508 -2.01 8.54 3.24
N GLN A 509 -3.33 8.32 3.31
CA GLN A 509 -3.92 7.01 3.54
C GLN A 509 -3.73 6.09 2.33
N ALA A 510 -3.90 6.61 1.12
CA ALA A 510 -3.71 5.87 -0.14
C ALA A 510 -2.26 5.37 -0.27
N LEU A 511 -1.27 6.22 0.04
CA LEU A 511 0.15 5.84 0.07
C LEU A 511 0.46 4.83 1.17
N SER A 512 -0.17 4.94 2.34
CA SER A 512 -0.06 3.91 3.39
C SER A 512 -0.59 2.56 2.90
N ASN A 513 -1.75 2.56 2.23
CA ASN A 513 -2.35 1.35 1.67
C ASN A 513 -1.50 0.76 0.54
N PHE A 514 -0.85 1.60 -0.28
CA PHE A 514 0.12 1.19 -1.30
C PHE A 514 1.27 0.38 -0.68
N LEU A 515 1.90 0.89 0.37
CA LEU A 515 3.04 0.20 1.01
C LEU A 515 2.62 -1.14 1.63
N TYR A 516 1.46 -1.16 2.31
CA TYR A 516 0.89 -2.40 2.83
C TYR A 516 0.60 -3.41 1.71
N ARG A 517 0.10 -2.93 0.56
CA ARG A 517 -0.19 -3.78 -0.60
C ARG A 517 1.07 -4.32 -1.26
N ALA A 518 2.15 -3.55 -1.33
CA ALA A 518 3.44 -4.02 -1.84
C ALA A 518 3.97 -5.20 -1.02
N GLU A 519 3.88 -5.12 0.31
CA GLU A 519 4.23 -6.24 1.20
C GLU A 519 3.38 -7.50 0.93
N LEU A 520 2.05 -7.33 0.80
CA LEU A 520 1.15 -8.44 0.49
C LEU A 520 1.38 -9.04 -0.91
N ASN A 521 1.69 -8.20 -1.90
CA ASN A 521 2.03 -8.64 -3.25
C ASN A 521 3.33 -9.45 -3.23
N PHE A 522 4.33 -9.06 -2.43
CA PHE A 522 5.55 -9.86 -2.26
C PHE A 522 5.23 -11.26 -1.75
N LYS A 523 4.38 -11.41 -0.74
CA LYS A 523 3.94 -12.75 -0.29
C LYS A 523 3.14 -13.50 -1.35
N SER A 524 2.35 -12.78 -2.13
CA SER A 524 1.56 -13.35 -3.22
C SER A 524 2.42 -13.83 -4.38
N THR A 525 3.69 -13.39 -4.50
CA THR A 525 4.64 -13.96 -5.47
C THR A 525 4.89 -15.44 -5.20
N VAL A 526 4.90 -15.86 -3.92
CA VAL A 526 5.05 -17.27 -3.57
C VAL A 526 3.87 -18.09 -4.06
N VAL A 527 2.67 -17.55 -3.88
CA VAL A 527 1.41 -18.16 -4.31
C VAL A 527 1.36 -18.34 -5.82
N ILE A 528 1.66 -17.28 -6.60
CA ILE A 528 1.65 -17.38 -8.07
C ILE A 528 2.86 -18.17 -8.60
N GLY A 529 3.93 -18.32 -7.82
CA GLY A 529 5.08 -19.15 -8.17
C GLY A 529 4.75 -20.63 -8.20
N ALA A 530 3.78 -21.07 -7.39
CA ALA A 530 3.26 -22.43 -7.43
C ALA A 530 2.60 -22.77 -8.78
N VAL A 531 2.09 -21.77 -9.51
CA VAL A 531 1.59 -21.92 -10.90
C VAL A 531 2.62 -21.51 -11.96
N GLY A 532 3.87 -21.26 -11.57
CA GLY A 532 4.97 -20.94 -12.50
C GLY A 532 5.11 -19.47 -12.91
N ALA A 533 4.33 -18.54 -12.33
CA ALA A 533 4.41 -17.10 -12.63
C ALA A 533 5.38 -16.31 -11.73
N SER A 534 6.20 -17.00 -10.93
CA SER A 534 7.28 -16.41 -10.13
C SER A 534 8.37 -17.43 -9.86
N ASN A 535 9.62 -17.09 -10.16
CA ASN A 535 10.76 -17.98 -9.93
C ASN A 535 11.03 -18.22 -8.43
N PHE A 536 10.98 -17.15 -7.61
CA PHE A 536 11.16 -17.27 -6.16
C PHE A 536 10.10 -18.16 -5.51
N GLY A 537 8.83 -17.93 -5.87
CA GLY A 537 7.73 -18.73 -5.36
C GLY A 537 7.74 -20.17 -5.83
N PHE A 538 8.17 -20.41 -7.08
CA PHE A 538 8.32 -21.75 -7.64
C PHE A 538 9.32 -22.59 -6.84
N GLN A 539 10.48 -22.01 -6.49
CA GLN A 539 11.48 -22.68 -5.66
C GLN A 539 10.94 -23.01 -4.25
N ILE A 540 10.24 -22.06 -3.62
CA ILE A 540 9.59 -22.33 -2.32
C ILE A 540 8.58 -23.47 -2.44
N SER A 541 7.79 -23.51 -3.51
CA SER A 541 6.79 -24.58 -3.72
C SER A 541 7.46 -25.95 -3.87
N ILE A 542 8.55 -26.04 -4.65
CA ILE A 542 9.29 -27.30 -4.84
C ILE A 542 9.91 -27.77 -3.53
N TYR A 543 10.66 -26.90 -2.85
CA TYR A 543 11.34 -27.27 -1.60
C TYR A 543 10.37 -27.53 -0.45
N SER A 544 9.15 -26.97 -0.49
CA SER A 544 8.10 -27.30 0.49
C SER A 544 7.53 -28.70 0.29
N ALA A 545 7.43 -29.16 -0.97
CA ALA A 545 6.81 -30.45 -1.31
C ALA A 545 7.66 -31.65 -0.87
N GLN A 546 8.99 -31.52 -0.82
CA GLN A 546 9.90 -32.61 -0.47
C GLN A 546 10.58 -32.35 0.87
N PHE A 547 10.29 -33.18 1.88
CA PHE A 547 10.86 -33.04 3.23
C PHE A 547 12.40 -33.11 3.26
N GLN A 548 13.03 -33.69 2.23
CA GLN A 548 14.48 -33.76 2.10
C GLN A 548 15.14 -32.43 1.74
N ASP A 549 14.41 -31.51 1.12
CA ASP A 549 14.88 -30.19 0.69
C ASP A 549 14.50 -29.07 1.68
N TRP A 550 14.05 -29.42 2.90
CA TRP A 550 13.63 -28.42 3.89
C TRP A 550 14.79 -27.56 4.41
N ASP A 551 16.04 -27.99 4.22
CA ASP A 551 17.25 -27.20 4.39
C ASP A 551 17.33 -26.04 3.38
N LYS A 552 17.02 -26.30 2.11
CA LYS A 552 16.90 -25.26 1.06
C LYS A 552 15.67 -24.38 1.29
N LEU A 553 14.54 -24.98 1.67
CA LEU A 553 13.33 -24.22 2.05
C LEU A 553 13.64 -23.23 3.17
N SER A 554 14.39 -23.66 4.19
CA SER A 554 14.79 -22.82 5.31
C SER A 554 15.55 -21.58 4.85
N SER A 555 16.50 -21.72 3.93
CA SER A 555 17.23 -20.59 3.35
C SER A 555 16.31 -19.57 2.65
N TYR A 556 15.31 -20.03 1.91
CA TYR A 556 14.29 -19.16 1.30
C TYR A 556 13.35 -18.51 2.32
N LEU A 557 12.97 -19.24 3.37
CA LEU A 557 12.12 -18.72 4.44
C LEU A 557 12.85 -17.67 5.28
N ILE A 558 14.12 -17.88 5.62
CA ILE A 558 14.96 -16.91 6.34
C ILE A 558 15.03 -15.61 5.53
N PHE A 559 15.33 -15.70 4.23
CA PHE A 559 15.33 -14.53 3.36
C PHE A 559 13.95 -13.83 3.36
N THR A 560 12.87 -14.59 3.19
CA THR A 560 11.48 -14.09 3.19
C THR A 560 11.14 -13.38 4.50
N ILE A 561 11.51 -13.95 5.65
CA ILE A 561 11.30 -13.35 6.98
C ILE A 561 12.06 -12.04 7.08
N VAL A 562 13.36 -12.04 6.75
CA VAL A 562 14.21 -10.84 6.82
C VAL A 562 13.65 -9.72 5.93
N ILE A 563 13.34 -10.01 4.67
CA ILE A 563 12.86 -8.98 3.73
C ILE A 563 11.47 -8.45 4.12
N VAL A 564 10.55 -9.32 4.55
CA VAL A 564 9.21 -8.90 5.00
C VAL A 564 9.31 -8.03 6.25
N LEU A 565 10.17 -8.37 7.21
CA LEU A 565 10.42 -7.55 8.39
C LEU A 565 11.00 -6.18 8.01
N ILE A 566 11.97 -6.14 7.09
CA ILE A 566 12.53 -4.88 6.59
C ILE A 566 11.45 -4.02 5.91
N ILE A 567 10.66 -4.60 5.01
CA ILE A 567 9.55 -3.91 4.32
C ILE A 567 8.54 -3.39 5.34
N GLU A 568 8.16 -4.19 6.34
CA GLU A 568 7.24 -3.80 7.40
C GLU A 568 7.76 -2.60 8.18
N GLN A 569 9.04 -2.59 8.55
CA GLN A 569 9.63 -1.49 9.31
C GLN A 569 9.75 -0.21 8.47
N ILE A 570 10.16 -0.33 7.21
CA ILE A 570 10.18 0.81 6.28
C ILE A 570 8.76 1.37 6.11
N SER A 571 7.78 0.49 5.91
CA SER A 571 6.36 0.86 5.77
C SER A 571 5.85 1.60 7.00
N ASN A 572 6.11 1.09 8.21
CA ASN A 572 5.70 1.74 9.47
C ASN A 572 6.35 3.11 9.67
N LEU A 573 7.65 3.24 9.35
CA LEU A 573 8.37 4.52 9.42
C LEU A 573 7.79 5.55 8.46
N ILE A 574 7.50 5.14 7.22
CA ILE A 574 6.93 6.02 6.20
C ILE A 574 5.49 6.37 6.55
N ARG A 575 4.64 5.41 6.92
CA ARG A 575 3.24 5.59 7.34
C ARG A 575 3.13 6.60 8.47
N ASN A 576 3.96 6.48 9.52
CA ASN A 576 3.96 7.42 10.65
C ASN A 576 4.30 8.85 10.22
N LYS A 577 5.16 9.04 9.22
CA LYS A 577 5.50 10.36 8.68
C LYS A 577 4.44 10.89 7.72
N LEU A 578 3.83 10.02 6.90
CA LEU A 578 2.76 10.38 5.97
C LEU A 578 1.51 10.83 6.72
N ILE A 579 1.07 10.07 7.73
CA ILE A 579 -0.11 10.38 8.53
C ILE A 579 0.07 11.70 9.31
N LYS A 580 1.28 11.95 9.83
CA LYS A 580 1.62 13.23 10.49
C LYS A 580 1.81 14.40 9.51
N GLY A 581 1.63 14.18 8.21
CA GLY A 581 1.83 15.19 7.17
C GLY A 581 3.28 15.66 7.03
N TYR A 582 4.27 14.97 7.62
CA TYR A 582 5.66 15.45 7.72
C TYR A 582 6.30 15.75 6.35
N PHE A 583 5.99 14.93 5.34
CA PHE A 583 6.51 15.12 3.98
C PHE A 583 5.79 16.23 3.21
N PHE A 584 4.56 16.56 3.58
CA PHE A 584 3.72 17.55 2.90
C PHE A 584 3.61 18.87 3.69
N ALA A 585 4.14 18.93 4.90
CA ALA A 585 4.22 20.13 5.72
C ALA A 585 5.19 21.13 5.09
N GLU A 586 4.85 22.43 5.14
CA GLU A 586 5.71 23.51 4.62
C GLU A 586 7.11 23.48 5.24
N ASN A 587 7.24 22.98 6.48
CA ASN A 587 8.51 22.86 7.21
C ASN A 587 9.25 21.52 7.02
N SER A 588 9.03 20.78 5.92
CA SER A 588 9.77 19.54 5.65
C SER A 588 11.29 19.78 5.54
N TRP A 589 12.11 18.77 5.84
CA TRP A 589 13.59 18.90 5.77
C TRP A 589 14.10 19.30 4.38
N ILE A 590 13.38 18.89 3.33
CA ILE A 590 13.68 19.23 1.93
C ILE A 590 13.36 20.71 1.70
N THR A 591 12.18 21.17 2.14
CA THR A 591 11.79 22.57 2.04
C THR A 591 12.76 23.47 2.80
N GLN A 592 13.17 23.07 4.01
CA GLN A 592 14.19 23.79 4.79
C GLN A 592 15.52 23.88 4.04
N ARG A 593 15.97 22.79 3.41
CA ARG A 593 17.22 22.78 2.61
C ARG A 593 17.11 23.70 1.40
N ILE A 594 15.99 23.70 0.70
CA ILE A 594 15.73 24.60 -0.43
C ILE A 594 15.67 26.06 0.02
N ASN A 595 14.97 26.34 1.12
CA ASN A 595 14.84 27.69 1.68
C ASN A 595 16.21 28.22 2.09
N LYS A 596 17.04 27.40 2.76
CA LYS A 596 18.42 27.77 3.12
C LYS A 596 19.28 28.13 1.91
N VAL A 597 19.24 27.34 0.84
CA VAL A 597 19.95 27.65 -0.41
C VAL A 597 19.40 28.93 -1.05
N THR A 598 18.09 29.17 -0.93
CA THR A 598 17.46 30.39 -1.45
C THR A 598 17.91 31.61 -0.66
N PHE A 599 17.93 31.57 0.68
CA PHE A 599 18.42 32.65 1.51
C PHE A 599 19.91 32.93 1.27
N LEU A 600 20.75 31.90 1.16
CA LEU A 600 22.16 32.05 0.81
C LEU A 600 22.38 32.78 -0.52
N LYS A 601 21.59 32.43 -1.55
CA LYS A 601 21.65 33.11 -2.84
C LYS A 601 21.19 34.56 -2.73
N ALA A 602 20.12 34.82 -1.98
CA ALA A 602 19.61 36.18 -1.77
C ALA A 602 20.61 37.05 -0.99
N LEU A 603 21.27 36.49 0.05
CA LEU A 603 22.34 37.18 0.77
C LEU A 603 23.54 37.50 -0.12
N ALA A 604 23.96 36.54 -0.95
CA ALA A 604 25.03 36.79 -1.91
C ALA A 604 24.66 37.90 -2.92
N VAL A 605 23.38 38.00 -3.31
CA VAL A 605 22.90 39.12 -4.14
C VAL A 605 22.89 40.43 -3.35
N ASN A 606 22.38 40.44 -2.11
CA ASN A 606 22.39 41.61 -1.23
C ASN A 606 23.81 42.15 -1.03
N GLN A 607 24.81 41.30 -0.82
CA GLN A 607 26.21 41.73 -0.68
C GLN A 607 26.83 42.32 -1.96
N ILE A 608 26.21 42.10 -3.13
CA ILE A 608 26.67 42.63 -4.42
C ILE A 608 25.91 43.90 -4.81
N THR A 609 24.63 43.96 -4.45
CA THR A 609 23.69 45.01 -4.88
C THR A 609 23.38 46.04 -3.79
N GLU A 610 23.80 45.77 -2.55
CA GLU A 610 23.54 46.57 -1.35
C GLU A 610 22.04 46.76 -1.02
N GLU A 611 21.14 46.01 -1.65
CA GLU A 611 19.70 46.07 -1.38
C GLU A 611 19.31 45.43 -0.05
N ASN A 612 18.46 46.06 0.76
CA ASN A 612 17.98 45.52 2.05
C ASN A 612 17.55 44.05 1.95
N PHE A 613 18.06 43.21 2.87
CA PHE A 613 17.66 41.81 2.99
C PHE A 613 16.58 41.66 4.06
N VAL A 614 15.52 40.92 3.75
CA VAL A 614 14.48 40.53 4.72
C VAL A 614 14.49 39.00 4.84
N HIS A 615 14.42 38.48 6.08
CA HIS A 615 14.34 37.04 6.35
C HIS A 615 12.94 36.46 6.02
N ASP A 616 12.47 36.72 4.80
CA ASP A 616 11.22 36.21 4.25
C ASP A 616 11.52 35.46 2.95
N ILE A 617 10.99 34.24 2.80
CA ILE A 617 11.28 33.40 1.64
C ILE A 617 10.72 33.99 0.32
N LYS A 618 9.62 34.73 0.36
CA LYS A 618 9.07 35.43 -0.81
C LYS A 618 9.98 36.58 -1.20
N TYR A 619 10.48 37.34 -0.22
CA TYR A 619 11.41 38.44 -0.46
C TYR A 619 12.77 37.96 -0.99
N ALA A 620 13.37 36.93 -0.37
CA ALA A 620 14.60 36.33 -0.87
C ALA A 620 14.46 35.82 -2.31
N ARG A 621 13.29 35.29 -2.69
CA ARG A 621 13.00 34.88 -4.06
C ARG A 621 12.84 36.07 -5.01
N TYR A 622 12.25 37.16 -4.54
CA TYR A 622 12.13 38.41 -5.28
C TYR A 622 13.51 38.99 -5.58
N LEU A 623 14.38 39.12 -4.59
CA LEU A 623 15.71 39.72 -4.72
C LEU A 623 16.58 38.95 -5.73
N ILE A 624 16.53 37.60 -5.69
CA ILE A 624 17.18 36.75 -6.71
C ILE A 624 16.57 36.96 -8.10
N ALA A 625 15.25 37.10 -8.18
CA ALA A 625 14.56 37.29 -9.46
C ALA A 625 14.88 38.67 -10.05
N LYS A 626 14.91 39.72 -9.22
CA LYS A 626 15.29 41.08 -9.57
C LYS A 626 16.72 41.13 -10.11
N PHE A 627 17.68 40.57 -9.38
CA PHE A 627 19.07 40.46 -9.85
C PHE A 627 19.22 39.71 -11.18
N ASN A 628 18.40 38.68 -11.43
CA ASN A 628 18.40 37.99 -12.72
C ASN A 628 17.69 38.79 -13.82
N TYR A 629 16.69 39.59 -13.48
CA TYR A 629 15.97 40.46 -14.41
C TYR A 629 16.80 41.68 -14.81
N ASP A 630 17.47 42.34 -13.87
CA ASP A 630 18.34 43.49 -14.15
C ASP A 630 19.52 43.06 -15.05
N LYS A 631 20.04 41.84 -14.83
CA LYS A 631 20.99 41.19 -15.75
C LYS A 631 20.44 41.01 -17.17
N LEU A 632 19.14 40.79 -17.34
CA LEU A 632 18.48 40.60 -18.65
C LEU A 632 18.14 41.94 -19.30
N LYS A 633 17.65 42.92 -18.53
CA LYS A 633 17.30 44.26 -19.03
C LYS A 633 18.54 45.02 -19.51
N PHE A 634 19.67 44.87 -18.82
CA PHE A 634 20.97 45.37 -19.28
C PHE A 634 21.35 44.83 -20.68
N ILE A 635 20.95 43.60 -21.01
CA ILE A 635 21.19 42.99 -22.34
C ILE A 635 20.17 43.48 -23.37
N GLU A 636 18.93 43.69 -22.97
CA GLU A 636 17.84 44.11 -23.86
C GLU A 636 17.97 45.59 -24.27
N ASP A 637 18.33 46.47 -23.34
CA ASP A 637 18.61 47.89 -23.60
C ASP A 637 19.87 48.06 -24.48
N PHE A 638 20.86 47.17 -24.33
CA PHE A 638 22.04 47.13 -25.20
C PHE A 638 21.73 46.61 -26.61
N ASN A 639 20.82 45.64 -26.76
CA ASN A 639 20.39 45.13 -28.07
C ASN A 639 19.47 46.11 -28.83
N LYS A 640 18.75 47.00 -28.12
CA LYS A 640 17.88 48.02 -28.73
C LYS A 640 18.64 49.25 -29.20
N ASN A 641 19.70 49.65 -28.51
CA ASN A 641 20.62 50.69 -28.98
C ASN A 641 21.54 50.10 -30.05
N GLN A 642 21.10 50.15 -31.32
CA GLN A 642 21.85 49.59 -32.44
C GLN A 642 23.22 50.26 -32.64
N TYR A 643 24.21 49.42 -32.98
CA TYR A 643 25.54 49.69 -33.57
C TYR A 643 26.68 50.17 -32.63
N GLN A 644 27.82 49.43 -32.58
CA GLN A 644 28.95 49.64 -33.52
C GLN A 644 30.33 49.09 -33.06
N ASN A 645 30.51 48.50 -31.87
CA ASN A 645 31.85 48.05 -31.41
C ASN A 645 31.90 46.60 -30.90
N ILE A 646 32.60 45.72 -31.64
CA ILE A 646 32.84 44.30 -31.27
C ILE A 646 33.70 44.18 -30.01
N GLN A 647 34.58 45.15 -29.72
CA GLN A 647 35.36 45.21 -28.48
C GLN A 647 34.48 45.40 -27.21
N ASN A 648 33.34 46.11 -27.32
CA ASN A 648 32.42 46.31 -26.19
C ASN A 648 31.59 45.06 -25.86
N TYR A 649 31.34 44.19 -26.84
CA TYR A 649 30.64 42.93 -26.59
C TYR A 649 31.49 41.97 -25.74
N HIS A 650 32.80 41.92 -25.98
CA HIS A 650 33.72 41.07 -25.22
C HIS A 650 33.94 41.59 -23.79
N SER A 651 34.05 42.90 -23.59
CA SER A 651 34.17 43.52 -22.26
C SER A 651 32.89 43.36 -21.40
N ILE A 652 31.70 43.39 -22.00
CA ILE A 652 30.43 43.15 -21.28
C ILE A 652 30.24 41.67 -20.96
N LEU A 653 30.64 40.75 -21.85
CA LEU A 653 30.72 39.32 -21.54
C LEU A 653 31.73 39.03 -20.42
N LEU A 654 32.84 39.76 -20.39
CA LEU A 654 33.81 39.74 -19.29
C LEU A 654 33.16 40.26 -18.00
N GLN A 655 32.50 41.42 -18.00
CA GLN A 655 31.76 41.93 -16.84
C GLN A 655 30.65 40.99 -16.35
N LYS A 656 29.96 40.28 -17.26
CA LYS A 656 28.96 39.26 -16.89
C LYS A 656 29.62 38.02 -16.28
N LYS A 657 30.77 37.58 -16.83
CA LYS A 657 31.55 36.48 -16.27
C LYS A 657 32.13 36.87 -14.91
N GLU A 658 32.59 38.10 -14.75
CA GLU A 658 33.06 38.70 -13.49
C GLU A 658 31.94 38.81 -12.46
N LEU A 659 30.77 39.35 -12.82
CA LEU A 659 29.63 39.43 -11.89
C LEU A 659 29.16 38.03 -11.45
N ASN A 660 29.23 37.03 -12.35
CA ASN A 660 28.93 35.64 -12.00
C ASN A 660 30.04 34.98 -11.18
N SER A 661 31.32 35.34 -11.39
CA SER A 661 32.43 34.83 -10.58
C SER A 661 32.39 35.43 -9.17
N ILE A 662 32.14 36.73 -9.04
CA ILE A 662 31.93 37.45 -7.78
C ILE A 662 30.73 36.85 -7.03
N PHE A 663 29.60 36.63 -7.71
CA PHE A 663 28.44 35.96 -7.11
C PHE A 663 28.76 34.56 -6.60
N LYS A 664 29.47 33.75 -7.40
CA LYS A 664 29.89 32.40 -6.97
C LYS A 664 30.84 32.48 -5.78
N GLN A 665 31.79 33.42 -5.79
CA GLN A 665 32.74 33.63 -4.71
C GLN A 665 32.03 34.00 -3.40
N LYS A 666 31.14 34.99 -3.43
CA LYS A 666 30.34 35.42 -2.28
C LYS A 666 29.40 34.32 -1.78
N TYR A 667 28.76 33.59 -2.68
CA TYR A 667 27.95 32.43 -2.31
C TYR A 667 28.78 31.33 -1.62
N HIS A 668 29.97 31.02 -2.14
CA HIS A 668 30.85 30.02 -1.55
C HIS A 668 31.41 30.46 -0.18
N GLU A 669 31.76 31.74 -0.04
CA GLU A 669 32.18 32.35 1.21
C GLU A 669 31.09 32.21 2.29
N LEU A 670 29.87 32.66 2.00
CA LEU A 670 28.72 32.53 2.89
C LEU A 670 28.37 31.06 3.21
N ALA A 671 28.45 30.17 2.23
CA ALA A 671 28.20 28.74 2.43
C ALA A 671 29.25 28.10 3.36
N ASN A 672 30.52 28.50 3.24
CA ASN A 672 31.61 28.03 4.10
C ASN A 672 31.45 28.56 5.51
N ASN A 673 31.11 29.84 5.68
CA ASN A 673 30.84 30.44 6.99
C ASN A 673 29.68 29.72 7.70
N LEU A 674 28.57 29.48 7.01
CA LEU A 674 27.46 28.71 7.55
C LEU A 674 27.82 27.25 7.88
N LYS A 675 28.70 26.62 7.10
CA LYS A 675 29.20 25.27 7.40
C LYS A 675 30.07 25.26 8.66
N LYS A 676 30.91 26.29 8.85
CA LYS A 676 31.76 26.47 10.03
C LYS A 676 30.92 26.70 11.27
N ILE A 677 30.00 27.67 11.25
CA ILE A 677 29.04 27.94 12.34
C ILE A 677 28.27 26.67 12.72
N LYS A 678 27.76 25.94 11.72
CA LYS A 678 27.05 24.68 11.97
C LYS A 678 27.92 23.65 12.67
N SER A 679 29.17 23.49 12.24
CA SER A 679 30.12 22.56 12.85
C SER A 679 30.45 22.97 14.28
N ASP A 680 30.74 24.23 14.51
CA ASP A 680 31.24 24.74 15.78
C ASP A 680 30.14 24.69 16.85
N VAL A 681 28.94 25.18 16.52
CA VAL A 681 27.78 25.08 17.42
C VAL A 681 27.39 23.64 17.68
N TYR A 682 27.47 22.76 16.68
CA TYR A 682 27.22 21.34 16.87
C TYR A 682 28.22 20.71 17.84
N LYS A 683 29.51 20.97 17.68
CA LYS A 683 30.57 20.46 18.57
C LYS A 683 30.43 21.00 19.98
N GLN A 684 30.23 22.31 20.13
CA GLN A 684 30.01 22.97 21.41
C GLN A 684 28.77 22.43 22.14
N THR A 685 27.64 22.36 21.45
CA THR A 685 26.38 21.84 22.04
C THR A 685 26.52 20.36 22.39
N LYS A 686 27.21 19.56 21.57
CA LYS A 686 27.43 18.13 21.86
C LYS A 686 28.36 17.94 23.06
N ALA A 687 29.35 18.82 23.23
CA ALA A 687 30.27 18.83 24.38
C ALA A 687 29.58 19.31 25.66
N SER A 688 28.76 20.36 25.61
CA SER A 688 28.02 20.84 26.80
C SER A 688 26.96 19.86 27.28
N ILE A 689 26.27 19.15 26.39
CA ILE A 689 25.30 18.11 26.77
C ILE A 689 25.98 16.90 27.42
N SER A 690 27.29 16.73 27.22
CA SER A 690 28.03 15.58 27.76
C SER A 690 28.14 15.60 29.28
N THR A 691 28.06 16.78 29.91
CA THR A 691 28.18 16.96 31.37
C THR A 691 26.84 16.77 32.10
N GLU A 692 25.69 17.07 31.48
CA GLU A 692 24.38 17.06 32.16
C GLU A 692 23.53 15.78 31.96
N VAL A 693 23.71 15.05 30.85
CA VAL A 693 22.78 13.95 30.49
C VAL A 693 23.41 12.60 30.82
N LYS A 694 22.78 11.75 31.65
CA LYS A 694 23.22 10.36 31.87
C LYS A 694 23.43 9.59 30.54
N LYS A 695 24.47 8.75 30.46
CA LYS A 695 25.08 8.11 29.27
C LYS A 695 24.15 7.41 28.23
N ILE A 696 22.84 7.26 28.44
CA ILE A 696 22.00 6.27 27.71
C ILE A 696 21.14 6.83 26.55
N GLN A 697 21.30 8.08 26.10
CA GLN A 697 20.54 8.57 24.93
C GLN A 697 21.39 9.34 23.91
N PHE A 698 22.43 8.70 23.36
CA PHE A 698 23.26 9.19 22.25
C PHE A 698 22.44 9.81 21.10
N ILE A 699 21.31 9.17 20.73
CA ILE A 699 20.41 9.62 19.68
C ILE A 699 19.75 10.97 20.02
N LYS A 700 19.33 11.18 21.28
CA LYS A 700 18.74 12.46 21.69
C LYS A 700 19.78 13.57 21.74
N ARG A 701 21.00 13.28 22.23
CA ARG A 701 22.12 14.24 22.24
C ARG A 701 22.44 14.73 20.83
N HIS A 702 22.54 13.80 19.88
CA HIS A 702 22.78 14.15 18.49
C HIS A 702 21.65 15.02 17.92
N LYS A 703 20.39 14.66 18.21
CA LYS A 703 19.21 15.41 17.73
C LYS A 703 19.16 16.84 18.28
N ILE A 704 19.48 17.04 19.56
CA ILE A 704 19.52 18.37 20.20
C ILE A 704 20.66 19.20 19.60
N ALA A 705 21.88 18.67 19.55
CA ALA A 705 23.02 19.38 18.97
C ALA A 705 22.78 19.78 17.50
N LEU A 706 22.14 18.91 16.72
CA LEU A 706 21.80 19.17 15.31
C LEU A 706 20.71 20.25 15.20
N LYS A 707 19.73 20.27 16.12
CA LYS A 707 18.70 21.31 16.19
C LYS A 707 19.31 22.66 16.55
N SER A 708 20.15 22.72 17.58
CA SER A 708 20.84 23.96 17.99
C SER A 708 21.73 24.52 16.87
N ALA A 709 22.49 23.65 16.20
CA ALA A 709 23.32 24.05 15.07
C ALA A 709 22.51 24.58 13.87
N ASN A 710 21.30 24.05 13.63
CA ASN A 710 20.41 24.60 12.61
C ASN A 710 19.83 25.96 13.03
N ILE A 711 19.39 26.12 14.29
CA ILE A 711 18.90 27.41 14.81
C ILE A 711 19.98 28.50 14.72
N ALA A 712 21.24 28.17 15.06
CA ALA A 712 22.34 29.12 14.93
C ALA A 712 22.60 29.52 13.47
N CYS A 713 22.43 28.60 12.52
CA CYS A 713 22.48 28.94 11.10
C CYS A 713 21.36 29.89 10.70
N ASP A 714 20.15 29.66 11.19
CA ASP A 714 18.99 30.49 10.84
C ASP A 714 19.16 31.89 11.44
N LYS A 715 19.57 32.00 12.71
CA LYS A 715 19.93 33.27 13.37
C LYS A 715 21.06 34.03 12.67
N TYR A 716 22.07 33.32 12.16
CA TYR A 716 23.13 33.96 11.37
C TYR A 716 22.62 34.51 10.04
N ILE A 717 21.60 33.90 9.43
CA ILE A 717 20.96 34.44 8.23
C ILE A 717 20.07 35.63 8.60
N GLU A 718 19.34 35.54 9.72
CA GLU A 718 18.54 36.64 10.29
C GLU A 718 19.39 37.84 10.69
N SER A 719 20.65 37.68 11.12
CA SER A 719 21.47 38.83 11.49
C SER A 719 21.79 39.78 10.33
N PHE A 720 21.59 39.35 9.09
CA PHE A 720 21.71 40.20 7.91
C PHE A 720 20.40 40.90 7.53
N SER A 721 19.28 40.61 8.22
CA SER A 721 18.06 41.36 7.99
C SER A 721 18.14 42.71 8.69
N GLY A 722 18.24 43.79 7.90
CA GLY A 722 18.09 45.14 8.40
C GLY A 722 16.62 45.42 8.72
N VAL A 723 16.39 46.10 9.85
CA VAL A 723 15.10 46.75 10.15
C VAL A 723 14.83 47.85 9.14
#